data_AF-A0A5N7D311-F1
#
_entry.id   AF-A0A5N7D311-F1
#
_cell.length_a   1.000
_cell.length_b   1.000
_cell.length_c   1.000
_cell.angle_alpha   90.00
_cell.angle_beta   90.00
_cell.angle_gamma   90.00
#
_symmetry.space_group_name_H-M   'P 1'
#
loop_
_entity.id
_entity.type
_entity.pdbx_description
1 polymer ?
#
loop_
_entity_poly.entity_id
_entity_poly.type
_entity_poly.pdbx_seq_one_letter_code
_entity_poly.pdbx_strand_id
1 'polypeptide(L)'
;MPEYLPFAVRGTTSILYFNPSCLEPGLSRAQTTIAMYFLSLSVLALVILVSYVLFHLVYNLFLHPLRGYPGPLLWRASSLPWKIALLRGTMHHDLMRYHQKYGDTVRIKPDEISYANAEAWRDIHAHVPGRPEFLKDPVRLPLAPNGVMSILVSDTRNHARFRSLFGHAFSDKGLRTQESTIVQYADLLVEVLREVADTGRSAEMVYYFNMAIFDSIGALSFGESFDSLKSRQLHPWVDAIHKNLKSVAISHVLRSMGIEFLTPYVLPKELRGKRQENYSYAVEKLNKRMKMEGDQGDFWDKVLVKSADDNQRGDGMSAGEMLNNAAVMVVAGSETTASALSGSMYLLCLSGKIEKATAEIRKSFASPEEIDLISVSHLPYLTAVIDETLRMYPAVPGQPPRVVPAGGATVCGKFVPEETRVGVSHLGAYFADYNFTHADKFIPERHLQKTEEPFKYDNYGAYQPWSVGIRNCIGRNLAYAEVRLTLAKILWHFDFTLDVDKTGNFLDQKIWSIWAKRELYMTLKQVLTPPSLAVYRLWIHPLRSYPGPRWWAIWRGPYILSNTRGSLVRDLQRLHQQFGPVVRIAPNELSFIAPEAAAPIYTSNPEFPKDPMHLPPFHNGTPGILAADHAHHRRYRRLLAFSFSDKGLRQQRGLIERSVNLLITRFHENCGQGPLDLTLWFNWATFDIIGDLAFGDSFGCLDNVQTHPWIASIQGNVKLIPILNGLRRYRLDGLLRLLGSRKLLEQRRRNAQFTTDQVDRRLQNSSTPRGDIWDAVLAQKPHGEPPMSRAEMISNASAIVLAGSETSATLLSGCTWLLLKNPEHLHQLTSRIRSEFTHASEIDSQSVSRVEGLQAVLEESLRLYPPVPMQSNRIVPQTGTHIAGGWVPGGTSVGLQQFVACRSPSNFHRPDEFLPERWQGQGEFAHDHREVSQPFSIGPRNCIGRQLAYVEMRLILVKLLWHFNLRLDTTRMKDTDWLAEQGIWILWDKKPLWVTLEPRNK
;
A
#
# COMPACT_ATOMS: atom_id res chain seq x y z
N MET A 1 50.65 -88.89 21.72
CA MET A 1 49.76 -89.79 22.48
C MET A 1 49.68 -89.30 23.91
N PRO A 2 48.52 -89.40 24.58
CA PRO A 2 47.13 -89.24 24.13
C PRO A 2 46.42 -88.21 25.08
N GLU A 3 45.12 -87.90 25.10
CA GLU A 3 43.96 -87.90 24.22
C GLU A 3 42.89 -87.03 24.93
N TYR A 4 41.97 -86.47 24.14
CA TYR A 4 40.52 -86.25 24.33
C TYR A 4 39.90 -86.29 25.74
N LEU A 5 38.90 -85.40 25.99
CA LEU A 5 37.49 -85.69 26.40
C LEU A 5 36.76 -84.41 26.91
N PRO A 6 35.40 -84.35 26.94
CA PRO A 6 34.64 -83.35 26.19
C PRO A 6 33.51 -82.64 26.98
N PHE A 7 32.74 -81.83 26.24
CA PHE A 7 31.38 -81.34 26.55
C PHE A 7 30.36 -82.46 26.86
N ALA A 8 29.45 -82.22 27.80
CA ALA A 8 28.04 -82.66 27.73
C ALA A 8 27.11 -81.84 28.64
N VAL A 9 25.97 -81.42 28.07
CA VAL A 9 24.89 -80.63 28.67
C VAL A 9 23.75 -81.54 29.14
N ARG A 10 23.18 -81.27 30.32
CA ARG A 10 21.77 -81.43 30.79
C ARG A 10 21.83 -81.15 32.30
N GLY A 11 21.17 -80.17 32.92
CA GLY A 11 19.89 -79.53 32.68
C GLY A 11 19.18 -79.54 34.04
N THR A 12 18.81 -78.39 34.61
CA THR A 12 17.67 -78.22 35.53
C THR A 12 17.54 -76.75 35.95
N THR A 13 16.39 -76.21 35.58
CA THR A 13 15.67 -75.08 36.16
C THR A 13 16.02 -74.78 37.62
N SER A 14 16.56 -73.60 37.89
CA SER A 14 16.51 -72.97 39.21
C SER A 14 15.77 -71.64 39.09
N ILE A 15 14.46 -71.73 39.36
CA ILE A 15 13.60 -70.59 39.61
C ILE A 15 14.08 -69.96 40.92
N LEU A 16 14.47 -68.69 40.88
CA LEU A 16 14.75 -67.89 42.07
C LEU A 16 13.47 -67.77 42.91
N TYR A 17 13.32 -68.64 43.90
CA TYR A 17 12.34 -68.48 44.98
C TYR A 17 12.81 -67.32 45.86
N PHE A 18 12.16 -66.17 45.73
CA PHE A 18 12.26 -65.09 46.70
C PHE A 18 11.51 -65.52 47.98
N ASN A 19 12.23 -65.51 49.10
CA ASN A 19 11.75 -65.90 50.43
C ASN A 19 10.69 -64.89 50.94
N PRO A 20 9.42 -65.29 51.21
CA PRO A 20 8.34 -64.36 51.51
C PRO A 20 8.21 -64.02 53.02
N SER A 21 9.31 -63.93 53.76
CA SER A 21 9.29 -63.72 55.23
C SER A 21 9.53 -62.28 55.70
N CYS A 22 9.47 -61.27 54.81
CA CYS A 22 9.71 -59.86 55.19
C CYS A 22 8.70 -58.85 54.59
N LEU A 23 7.41 -59.16 54.55
CA LEU A 23 6.37 -58.18 54.16
C LEU A 23 5.20 -58.18 55.15
N GLU A 24 4.75 -56.96 55.49
CA GLU A 24 3.77 -56.60 56.52
C GLU A 24 2.42 -57.36 56.46
N PRO A 25 1.72 -57.50 57.61
CA PRO A 25 0.44 -58.21 57.67
C PRO A 25 -0.69 -57.31 57.14
N GLY A 26 -1.03 -57.42 55.85
CA GLY A 26 -2.17 -56.67 55.29
C GLY A 26 -2.70 -57.05 53.90
N LEU A 27 -1.99 -57.88 53.12
CA LEU A 27 -2.44 -58.27 51.76
C LEU A 27 -2.74 -59.77 51.70
N SER A 28 -3.93 -60.12 51.19
CA SER A 28 -4.36 -61.51 51.02
C SER A 28 -3.46 -62.25 50.03
N ARG A 29 -3.24 -63.57 50.22
CA ARG A 29 -2.44 -64.44 49.33
C ARG A 29 -2.77 -64.25 47.83
N ALA A 30 -4.02 -63.94 47.50
CA ALA A 30 -4.47 -63.66 46.13
C ALA A 30 -3.88 -62.36 45.55
N GLN A 31 -3.73 -61.29 46.35
CA GLN A 31 -3.19 -60.00 45.90
C GLN A 31 -1.69 -60.08 45.59
N THR A 32 -0.92 -60.82 46.39
CA THR A 32 0.50 -61.10 46.11
C THR A 32 0.71 -61.91 44.83
N THR A 33 -0.13 -62.92 44.59
CA THR A 33 -0.06 -63.74 43.36
C THR A 33 -0.39 -62.91 42.13
N ILE A 34 -1.42 -62.06 42.20
CA ILE A 34 -1.78 -61.12 41.13
C ILE A 34 -0.64 -60.14 40.85
N ALA A 35 -0.02 -59.56 41.88
CA ALA A 35 1.12 -58.66 41.72
C ALA A 35 2.34 -59.35 41.07
N MET A 36 2.61 -60.62 41.42
CA MET A 36 3.66 -61.42 40.79
C MET A 36 3.37 -61.73 39.32
N TYR A 37 2.10 -61.99 38.95
CA TYR A 37 1.69 -62.16 37.56
C TYR A 37 1.84 -60.86 36.75
N PHE A 38 1.46 -59.71 37.31
CA PHE A 38 1.68 -58.42 36.64
C PHE A 38 3.17 -58.10 36.48
N LEU A 39 4.00 -58.42 37.47
CA LEU A 39 5.45 -58.24 37.39
C LEU A 39 6.07 -59.18 36.33
N SER A 40 5.67 -60.45 36.27
CA SER A 40 6.18 -61.40 35.28
C SER A 40 5.71 -61.07 33.85
N LEU A 41 4.46 -60.63 33.68
CA LEU A 41 3.95 -60.09 32.41
C LEU A 41 4.72 -58.83 31.98
N SER A 42 5.04 -57.93 32.91
CA SER A 42 5.80 -56.71 32.64
C SER A 42 7.24 -57.01 32.23
N VAL A 43 7.90 -57.97 32.91
CA VAL A 43 9.25 -58.44 32.55
C VAL A 43 9.23 -59.14 31.19
N LEU A 44 8.26 -60.00 30.92
CA LEU A 44 8.11 -60.66 29.62
C LEU A 44 7.90 -59.65 28.49
N ALA A 45 7.01 -58.66 28.69
CA ALA A 45 6.79 -57.58 27.74
C ALA A 45 8.07 -56.76 27.48
N LEU A 46 8.84 -56.46 28.54
CA LEU A 46 10.13 -55.78 28.42
C LEU A 46 11.16 -56.61 27.64
N VAL A 47 11.26 -57.92 27.92
CA VAL A 47 12.16 -58.83 27.19
C VAL A 47 11.77 -58.93 25.73
N ILE A 48 10.48 -59.04 25.41
CA ILE A 48 9.98 -59.03 24.03
C ILE A 48 10.35 -57.72 23.34
N LEU A 49 10.11 -56.57 23.99
CA LEU A 49 10.45 -55.26 23.45
C LEU A 49 11.95 -55.09 23.19
N VAL A 50 12.80 -55.47 24.16
CA VAL A 50 14.26 -55.40 24.03
C VAL A 50 14.74 -56.33 22.92
N SER A 51 14.22 -57.56 22.86
CA SER A 51 14.57 -58.53 21.81
C SER A 51 14.15 -58.04 20.43
N TYR A 52 12.96 -57.45 20.30
CA TYR A 52 12.47 -56.84 19.07
C TYR A 52 13.37 -55.68 18.60
N VAL A 53 13.76 -54.79 19.52
CA VAL A 53 14.68 -53.68 19.22
C VAL A 53 16.05 -54.21 18.79
N LEU A 54 16.63 -55.17 19.53
CA LEU A 54 17.91 -55.78 19.20
C LEU A 54 17.89 -56.48 17.84
N PHE A 55 16.82 -57.25 17.56
CA PHE A 55 16.61 -57.89 16.27
C PHE A 55 16.61 -56.86 15.13
N HIS A 56 15.87 -55.75 15.27
CA HIS A 56 15.85 -54.70 14.24
C HIS A 56 17.20 -54.00 14.07
N LEU A 57 17.95 -53.75 15.15
CA LEU A 57 19.29 -53.16 15.06
C LEU A 57 20.24 -54.07 14.29
N VAL A 58 20.25 -55.38 14.60
CA VAL A 58 21.06 -56.37 13.90
C VAL A 58 20.62 -56.51 12.43
N TYR A 59 19.32 -56.62 12.18
CA TYR A 59 18.78 -56.68 10.83
C TYR A 59 19.20 -55.45 10.00
N ASN A 60 19.01 -54.24 10.54
CA ASN A 60 19.30 -52.99 9.83
C ASN A 60 20.79 -52.84 9.45
N LEU A 61 21.69 -53.33 10.30
CA LEU A 61 23.14 -53.26 10.10
C LEU A 61 23.67 -54.36 9.18
N PHE A 62 23.22 -55.60 9.33
CA PHE A 62 23.86 -56.75 8.70
C PHE A 62 23.03 -57.40 7.59
N LEU A 63 21.70 -57.31 7.65
CA LEU A 63 20.80 -58.06 6.75
C LEU A 63 20.02 -57.16 5.78
N HIS A 64 19.78 -55.90 6.15
CA HIS A 64 19.01 -54.95 5.35
C HIS A 64 19.59 -54.80 3.94
N PRO A 65 18.75 -54.69 2.88
CA PRO A 65 19.21 -54.50 1.50
C PRO A 65 20.20 -53.34 1.32
N LEU A 66 20.07 -52.30 2.14
CA LEU A 66 20.91 -51.10 2.14
C LEU A 66 22.19 -51.21 2.99
N ARG A 67 22.57 -52.40 3.49
CA ARG A 67 23.76 -52.59 4.34
C ARG A 67 25.08 -52.13 3.69
N GLY A 68 25.16 -52.20 2.37
CA GLY A 68 26.34 -51.82 1.59
C GLY A 68 26.56 -50.31 1.45
N TYR A 69 25.59 -49.48 1.85
CA TYR A 69 25.73 -48.02 1.78
C TYR A 69 26.41 -47.49 3.06
N PRO A 70 27.42 -46.61 2.92
CA PRO A 70 28.15 -46.06 4.07
C PRO A 70 27.30 -45.04 4.82
N GLY A 71 27.61 -44.81 6.10
CA GLY A 71 26.92 -43.82 6.91
C GLY A 71 27.13 -44.02 8.41
N PRO A 72 26.66 -43.08 9.25
CA PRO A 72 26.83 -43.15 10.70
C PRO A 72 26.20 -44.41 11.28
N LEU A 73 26.93 -45.15 12.12
CA LEU A 73 26.50 -46.45 12.65
C LEU A 73 25.10 -46.39 13.28
N LEU A 74 24.86 -45.41 14.16
CA LEU A 74 23.58 -45.27 14.85
C LEU A 74 22.42 -44.91 13.91
N TRP A 75 22.69 -44.16 12.83
CA TRP A 75 21.69 -43.76 11.84
C TRP A 75 21.36 -44.92 10.89
N ARG A 76 22.34 -45.77 10.58
CA ARG A 76 22.11 -47.02 9.82
C ARG A 76 21.34 -48.06 10.63
N ALA A 77 21.59 -48.13 11.95
CA ALA A 77 20.93 -49.08 12.84
C ALA A 77 19.50 -48.67 13.19
N SER A 78 19.24 -47.37 13.40
CA SER A 78 17.96 -46.85 13.87
C SER A 78 17.63 -45.48 13.27
N SER A 79 16.33 -45.20 13.08
CA SER A 79 15.85 -43.88 12.65
C SER A 79 15.82 -42.84 13.79
N LEU A 80 16.02 -43.26 15.05
CA LEU A 80 15.90 -42.38 16.22
C LEU A 80 16.89 -41.20 16.23
N PRO A 81 18.20 -41.38 15.95
CA PRO A 81 19.13 -40.26 15.89
C PRO A 81 18.76 -39.22 14.83
N TRP A 82 18.28 -39.67 13.67
CA TRP A 82 17.79 -38.78 12.62
C TRP A 82 16.55 -37.99 13.09
N LYS A 83 15.60 -38.65 13.76
CA LYS A 83 14.40 -38.00 14.31
C LYS A 83 14.78 -36.94 15.33
N ILE A 84 15.73 -37.23 16.21
CA ILE A 84 16.26 -36.26 17.20
C ILE A 84 16.91 -35.07 16.48
N ALA A 85 17.75 -35.32 15.48
CA ALA A 85 18.40 -34.27 14.69
C ALA A 85 17.38 -33.38 13.94
N LEU A 86 16.32 -33.98 13.38
CA LEU A 86 15.23 -33.24 12.74
C LEU A 86 14.48 -32.36 13.76
N LEU A 87 14.13 -32.90 14.92
CA LEU A 87 13.43 -32.13 15.97
C LEU A 87 14.27 -30.97 16.51
N ARG A 88 15.60 -31.16 16.61
CA ARG A 88 16.55 -30.12 17.00
C ARG A 88 16.80 -29.08 15.91
N GLY A 89 16.48 -29.40 14.65
CA GLY A 89 16.78 -28.57 13.50
C GLY A 89 18.25 -28.61 13.06
N THR A 90 19.00 -29.66 13.43
CA THR A 90 20.43 -29.81 13.10
C THR A 90 20.69 -30.81 11.98
N MET A 91 19.65 -31.53 11.53
CA MET A 91 19.79 -32.64 10.58
C MET A 91 20.54 -32.27 9.29
N HIS A 92 20.31 -31.08 8.73
CA HIS A 92 20.98 -30.67 7.49
C HIS A 92 22.45 -30.33 7.68
N HIS A 93 22.84 -29.79 8.84
CA HIS A 93 24.24 -29.62 9.23
C HIS A 93 24.93 -30.97 9.45
N ASP A 94 24.21 -31.95 10.00
CA ASP A 94 24.71 -33.32 10.13
C ASP A 94 24.93 -33.95 8.75
N LEU A 95 24.00 -33.77 7.79
CA LEU A 95 24.16 -34.24 6.42
C LEU A 95 25.37 -33.60 5.72
N MET A 96 25.58 -32.30 5.89
CA MET A 96 26.75 -31.60 5.39
C MET A 96 28.05 -32.28 5.86
N ARG A 97 28.17 -32.52 7.18
CA ARG A 97 29.32 -33.21 7.77
C ARG A 97 29.44 -34.67 7.33
N TYR A 98 28.33 -35.37 7.16
CA TYR A 98 28.34 -36.77 6.76
C TYR A 98 28.72 -36.97 5.31
N HIS A 99 28.32 -36.08 4.40
CA HIS A 99 28.78 -36.12 3.01
C HIS A 99 30.28 -35.84 2.91
N GLN A 100 30.80 -34.89 3.71
CA GLN A 100 32.24 -34.68 3.80
C GLN A 100 33.00 -35.92 4.32
N LYS A 101 32.42 -36.67 5.26
CA LYS A 101 33.06 -37.83 5.90
C LYS A 101 32.92 -39.15 5.13
N TYR A 102 31.74 -39.44 4.60
CA TYR A 102 31.39 -40.74 4.01
C TYR A 102 31.29 -40.70 2.49
N GLY A 103 31.38 -39.52 1.86
CA GLY A 103 31.36 -39.32 0.42
C GLY A 103 29.98 -38.95 -0.13
N ASP A 104 29.81 -39.18 -1.44
CA ASP A 104 28.67 -38.68 -2.21
C ASP A 104 27.35 -39.40 -1.97
N THR A 105 27.36 -40.54 -1.28
CA THR A 105 26.19 -41.39 -1.05
C THR A 105 26.19 -41.88 0.39
N VAL A 106 25.21 -41.45 1.19
CA VAL A 106 25.18 -41.70 2.64
C VAL A 106 23.84 -42.28 3.06
N ARG A 107 23.85 -43.42 3.76
CA ARG A 107 22.67 -44.00 4.42
C ARG A 107 22.41 -43.27 5.74
N ILE A 108 21.29 -42.56 5.80
CA ILE A 108 20.95 -41.64 6.90
C ILE A 108 19.79 -42.14 7.77
N LYS A 109 19.13 -43.21 7.34
CA LYS A 109 18.20 -44.03 8.12
C LYS A 109 18.33 -45.48 7.67
N PRO A 110 17.71 -46.45 8.38
CA PRO A 110 17.61 -47.81 7.85
C PRO A 110 17.10 -47.86 6.40
N ASP A 111 16.13 -47.01 6.05
CA ASP A 111 15.37 -46.99 4.80
C ASP A 111 15.54 -45.70 3.97
N GLU A 112 16.53 -44.84 4.28
CA GLU A 112 16.74 -43.57 3.57
C GLU A 112 18.21 -43.33 3.21
N ILE A 113 18.46 -42.95 1.95
CA ILE A 113 19.77 -42.58 1.40
C ILE A 113 19.76 -41.11 0.99
N SER A 114 20.80 -40.39 1.38
CA SER A 114 21.08 -39.03 0.95
C SER A 114 22.21 -39.05 -0.07
N TYR A 115 22.06 -38.27 -1.13
CA TYR A 115 23.04 -38.12 -2.21
C TYR A 115 23.59 -36.69 -2.23
N ALA A 116 24.84 -36.58 -2.68
CA ALA A 116 25.55 -35.35 -2.99
C ALA A 116 26.25 -35.42 -4.37
N ASN A 117 25.90 -36.43 -5.18
CA ASN A 117 26.39 -36.64 -6.53
C ASN A 117 25.52 -35.89 -7.56
N ALA A 118 26.14 -35.33 -8.60
CA ALA A 118 25.45 -34.64 -9.69
C ALA A 118 24.48 -35.53 -10.49
N GLU A 119 24.84 -36.80 -10.71
CA GLU A 119 24.01 -37.77 -11.44
C GLU A 119 22.69 -38.06 -10.72
N ALA A 120 22.70 -38.03 -9.38
CA ALA A 120 21.51 -38.27 -8.55
C ALA A 120 20.37 -37.30 -8.86
N TRP A 121 20.67 -36.06 -9.27
CA TRP A 121 19.65 -35.11 -9.71
C TRP A 121 18.87 -35.63 -10.91
N ARG A 122 19.56 -36.20 -11.90
CA ARG A 122 18.94 -36.78 -13.08
C ARG A 122 18.17 -38.04 -12.71
N ASP A 123 18.77 -38.95 -11.96
CA ASP A 123 18.18 -40.25 -11.65
C ASP A 123 16.95 -40.17 -10.73
N ILE A 124 16.94 -39.21 -9.80
CA ILE A 124 15.87 -39.09 -8.79
C ILE A 124 14.80 -38.08 -9.21
N HIS A 125 15.20 -36.96 -9.83
CA HIS A 125 14.31 -35.81 -10.02
C HIS A 125 13.96 -35.50 -11.48
N ALA A 126 14.78 -35.91 -12.45
CA ALA A 126 14.45 -35.69 -13.87
C ALA A 126 13.41 -36.69 -14.37
N HIS A 127 12.64 -36.27 -15.38
CA HIS A 127 11.77 -37.19 -16.10
C HIS A 127 12.61 -37.97 -17.11
N VAL A 128 12.60 -39.30 -16.99
CA VAL A 128 13.26 -40.21 -17.93
C VAL A 128 12.17 -41.01 -18.64
N PRO A 129 12.03 -40.91 -19.98
CA PRO A 129 11.03 -41.69 -20.72
C PRO A 129 11.14 -43.18 -20.43
N GLY A 130 10.00 -43.82 -20.16
CA GLY A 130 9.94 -45.26 -19.85
C GLY A 130 10.27 -45.64 -18.39
N ARG A 131 10.65 -44.68 -17.53
CA ARG A 131 10.87 -44.91 -16.09
C ARG A 131 9.76 -44.26 -15.25
N PRO A 132 9.19 -44.97 -14.24
CA PRO A 132 8.23 -44.35 -13.33
C PRO A 132 8.83 -43.16 -12.57
N GLU A 133 8.04 -42.11 -12.36
CA GLU A 133 8.46 -40.95 -11.58
C GLU A 133 8.62 -41.32 -10.10
N PHE A 134 9.68 -40.83 -9.46
CA PHE A 134 9.83 -40.96 -8.01
C PHE A 134 8.96 -39.91 -7.31
N LEU A 135 7.83 -40.35 -6.76
CA LEU A 135 6.88 -39.47 -6.07
C LEU A 135 7.42 -39.03 -4.70
N LYS A 136 6.91 -37.91 -4.18
CA LYS A 136 7.28 -37.41 -2.85
C LYS A 136 6.71 -38.32 -1.76
N ASP A 137 7.45 -38.50 -0.67
CA ASP A 137 6.99 -39.31 0.46
C ASP A 137 5.73 -38.72 1.12
N PRO A 138 4.56 -39.39 1.06
CA PRO A 138 3.31 -38.89 1.62
C PRO A 138 3.34 -38.79 3.15
N VAL A 139 4.23 -39.55 3.82
CA VAL A 139 4.42 -39.45 5.28
C VAL A 139 5.11 -38.14 5.66
N ARG A 140 5.97 -37.60 4.79
CA ARG A 140 6.71 -36.37 5.03
C ARG A 140 5.97 -35.12 4.57
N LEU A 141 5.24 -35.21 3.47
CA LEU A 141 4.45 -34.11 2.93
C LEU A 141 2.98 -34.54 2.84
N PRO A 142 2.22 -34.47 3.96
CA PRO A 142 0.81 -34.83 3.95
C PRO A 142 -0.01 -33.82 3.14
N LEU A 143 -1.21 -34.25 2.73
CA LEU A 143 -2.20 -33.37 2.12
C LEU A 143 -2.59 -32.22 3.06
N ALA A 144 -3.10 -31.14 2.46
CA ALA A 144 -3.64 -30.00 3.18
C ALA A 144 -4.87 -30.38 4.01
N PRO A 145 -5.29 -29.55 4.99
CA PRO A 145 -6.45 -29.86 5.84
C PRO A 145 -7.75 -30.16 5.10
N ASN A 146 -7.95 -29.62 3.89
CA ASN A 146 -9.12 -29.91 3.06
C ASN A 146 -9.02 -31.25 2.30
N GLY A 147 -7.92 -32.00 2.42
CA GLY A 147 -7.71 -33.28 1.74
C GLY A 147 -7.42 -33.20 0.23
N VAL A 148 -7.29 -32.00 -0.34
CA VAL A 148 -7.07 -31.80 -1.78
C VAL A 148 -5.57 -31.65 -2.08
N MET A 149 -5.15 -32.01 -3.29
CA MET A 149 -3.76 -31.87 -3.72
C MET A 149 -3.39 -30.41 -4.03
N SER A 150 -2.10 -30.08 -3.90
CA SER A 150 -1.50 -28.84 -4.40
C SER A 150 -0.37 -29.19 -5.37
N ILE A 151 0.16 -28.19 -6.10
CA ILE A 151 1.34 -28.34 -6.94
C ILE A 151 2.54 -28.92 -6.18
N LEU A 152 2.59 -28.75 -4.86
CA LEU A 152 3.67 -29.31 -4.05
C LEU A 152 3.57 -30.84 -3.90
N VAL A 153 2.38 -31.43 -3.79
CA VAL A 153 2.20 -32.84 -3.38
C VAL A 153 1.39 -33.69 -4.38
N SER A 154 1.10 -33.15 -5.56
CA SER A 154 0.28 -33.83 -6.57
C SER A 154 1.01 -34.96 -7.32
N ASP A 155 0.27 -35.88 -7.90
CA ASP A 155 0.76 -36.83 -8.92
C ASP A 155 1.25 -36.11 -10.20
N THR A 156 1.83 -36.86 -11.13
CA THR A 156 2.39 -36.35 -12.38
C THR A 156 1.36 -35.59 -13.24
N ARG A 157 0.14 -36.11 -13.36
CA ARG A 157 -0.92 -35.55 -14.20
C ARG A 157 -1.41 -34.21 -13.62
N ASN A 158 -1.76 -34.21 -12.34
CA ASN A 158 -2.21 -33.03 -11.63
C ASN A 158 -1.11 -31.97 -11.55
N HIS A 159 0.14 -32.38 -11.35
CA HIS A 159 1.28 -31.46 -11.38
C HIS A 159 1.42 -30.75 -12.73
N ALA A 160 1.35 -31.51 -13.84
CA ALA A 160 1.45 -30.95 -15.19
C ALA A 160 0.31 -29.95 -15.47
N ARG A 161 -0.92 -30.27 -15.04
CA ARG A 161 -2.08 -29.36 -15.12
C ARG A 161 -1.83 -28.07 -14.33
N PHE A 162 -1.50 -28.16 -13.04
CA PHE A 162 -1.25 -26.97 -12.21
C PHE A 162 -0.11 -26.11 -12.76
N ARG A 163 0.98 -26.74 -13.21
CA ARG A 163 2.12 -26.04 -13.81
C ARG A 163 1.73 -25.32 -15.11
N SER A 164 0.92 -25.95 -15.96
CA SER A 164 0.42 -25.33 -17.20
C SER A 164 -0.46 -24.12 -16.90
N LEU A 165 -1.33 -24.21 -15.90
CA LEU A 165 -2.22 -23.11 -15.48
C LEU A 165 -1.44 -21.90 -14.95
N PHE A 166 -0.44 -22.13 -14.09
CA PHE A 166 0.39 -21.05 -13.56
C PHE A 166 1.50 -20.57 -14.50
N GLY A 167 1.85 -21.36 -15.53
CA GLY A 167 3.00 -21.08 -16.40
C GLY A 167 2.97 -19.71 -17.07
N HIS A 168 1.79 -19.17 -17.35
CA HIS A 168 1.64 -17.82 -17.90
C HIS A 168 2.16 -16.74 -16.95
N ALA A 169 1.81 -16.82 -15.66
CA ALA A 169 2.17 -15.83 -14.65
C ALA A 169 3.68 -15.80 -14.37
N PHE A 170 4.35 -16.94 -14.48
CA PHE A 170 5.80 -17.09 -14.23
C PHE A 170 6.67 -17.07 -15.51
N SER A 171 6.06 -16.81 -16.66
CA SER A 171 6.79 -16.61 -17.93
C SER A 171 7.45 -15.23 -17.96
N ASP A 172 8.45 -15.03 -18.83
CA ASP A 172 9.10 -13.72 -19.00
C ASP A 172 8.09 -12.63 -19.40
N LYS A 173 7.05 -12.99 -20.16
CA LYS A 173 5.94 -12.08 -20.49
C LYS A 173 5.09 -11.74 -19.25
N GLY A 174 4.82 -12.72 -18.39
CA GLY A 174 4.09 -12.52 -17.13
C GLY A 174 4.86 -11.63 -16.15
N LEU A 175 6.17 -11.81 -16.05
CA LEU A 175 7.02 -10.96 -15.21
C LEU A 175 7.02 -9.50 -15.67
N ARG A 176 7.03 -9.24 -16.98
CA ARG A 176 6.91 -7.88 -17.53
C ARG A 176 5.58 -7.23 -17.17
N THR A 177 4.48 -7.99 -17.15
CA THR A 177 3.18 -7.44 -16.71
C THR A 177 3.13 -7.17 -15.20
N GLN A 178 3.97 -7.85 -14.42
CA GLN A 178 4.07 -7.72 -12.96
C GLN A 178 5.16 -6.72 -12.52
N GLU A 179 5.93 -6.17 -13.46
CA GLU A 179 7.11 -5.35 -13.17
C GLU A 179 6.80 -4.13 -12.32
N SER A 180 5.73 -3.40 -12.64
CA SER A 180 5.30 -2.22 -11.89
C SER A 180 5.07 -2.52 -10.42
N THR A 181 4.45 -3.67 -10.12
CA THR A 181 4.21 -4.15 -8.76
C THR A 181 5.51 -4.47 -8.03
N ILE A 182 6.42 -5.20 -8.68
CA ILE A 182 7.70 -5.60 -8.07
C ILE A 182 8.57 -4.36 -7.79
N VAL A 183 8.66 -3.43 -8.76
CA VAL A 183 9.39 -2.16 -8.62
C VAL A 183 8.81 -1.31 -7.49
N GLN A 184 7.48 -1.22 -7.40
CA GLN A 184 6.80 -0.45 -6.36
C GLN A 184 7.22 -0.89 -4.94
N TYR A 185 7.29 -2.19 -4.65
CA TYR A 185 7.65 -2.66 -3.32
C TYR A 185 9.16 -2.58 -3.04
N ALA A 186 10.00 -2.73 -4.06
CA ALA A 186 11.43 -2.49 -3.93
C ALA A 186 11.72 -1.00 -3.62
N ASP A 187 11.02 -0.07 -4.28
CA ASP A 187 11.12 1.37 -4.01
C ASP A 187 10.56 1.72 -2.62
N LEU A 188 9.44 1.12 -2.22
CA LEU A 188 8.88 1.33 -0.89
C LEU A 188 9.81 0.80 0.21
N LEU A 189 10.50 -0.33 -0.01
CA LEU A 189 11.55 -0.80 0.89
C LEU A 189 12.67 0.23 1.01
N VAL A 190 13.14 0.81 -0.11
CA VAL A 190 14.14 1.88 -0.09
C VAL A 190 13.64 3.09 0.72
N GLU A 191 12.39 3.51 0.55
CA GLU A 191 11.82 4.60 1.35
C GLU A 191 11.88 4.30 2.85
N VAL A 192 11.45 3.10 3.26
CA VAL A 192 11.48 2.67 4.67
C VAL A 192 12.92 2.61 5.18
N LEU A 193 13.86 2.07 4.40
CA LEU A 193 15.27 1.99 4.80
C LEU A 193 15.94 3.38 4.91
N ARG A 194 15.46 4.41 4.21
CA ARG A 194 15.93 5.80 4.41
C ARG A 194 15.56 6.29 5.81
N GLU A 195 14.32 6.08 6.22
CA GLU A 195 13.84 6.43 7.57
C GLU A 195 14.70 5.74 8.66
N VAL A 196 15.12 4.50 8.40
CA VAL A 196 15.94 3.72 9.32
C VAL A 196 17.40 4.19 9.32
N ALA A 197 17.97 4.49 8.14
CA ALA A 197 19.34 5.00 8.00
C ALA A 197 19.55 6.32 8.76
N ASP A 198 18.54 7.20 8.75
CA ASP A 198 18.57 8.49 9.48
C ASP A 198 18.71 8.32 11.00
N THR A 199 18.36 7.15 11.55
CA THR A 199 18.53 6.87 12.99
C THR A 199 19.98 6.59 13.38
N GLY A 200 20.84 6.23 12.41
CA GLY A 200 22.22 5.78 12.64
C GLY A 200 22.36 4.48 13.43
N ARG A 201 21.26 3.78 13.73
CA ARG A 201 21.25 2.52 14.50
C ARG A 201 21.31 1.32 13.57
N SER A 202 21.86 0.21 14.07
CA SER A 202 21.79 -1.08 13.37
C SER A 202 20.33 -1.54 13.23
N ALA A 203 19.96 -1.88 12.00
CA ALA A 203 18.64 -2.35 11.60
C ALA A 203 18.63 -3.87 11.46
N GLU A 204 17.53 -4.51 11.88
CA GLU A 204 17.31 -5.93 11.70
C GLU A 204 16.79 -6.20 10.28
N MET A 205 17.67 -6.59 9.36
CA MET A 205 17.37 -6.67 7.93
C MET A 205 16.48 -7.85 7.54
N VAL A 206 16.43 -8.95 8.30
CA VAL A 206 15.49 -10.05 8.04
C VAL A 206 14.05 -9.55 8.14
N TYR A 207 13.76 -8.69 9.12
CA TYR A 207 12.47 -8.03 9.29
C TYR A 207 12.05 -7.24 8.05
N TYR A 208 12.93 -6.36 7.54
CA TYR A 208 12.63 -5.52 6.39
C TYR A 208 12.49 -6.31 5.09
N PHE A 209 13.34 -7.33 4.87
CA PHE A 209 13.20 -8.21 3.71
C PHE A 209 11.92 -9.04 3.76
N ASN A 210 11.55 -9.56 4.94
CA ASN A 210 10.28 -10.25 5.08
C ASN A 210 9.10 -9.31 4.78
N MET A 211 9.08 -8.07 5.30
CA MET A 211 8.00 -7.12 4.98
C MET A 211 7.89 -6.84 3.47
N ALA A 212 9.02 -6.56 2.81
CA ALA A 212 9.02 -6.20 1.39
C ALA A 212 8.53 -7.33 0.49
N ILE A 213 9.07 -8.53 0.69
CA ILE A 213 8.68 -9.68 -0.14
C ILE A 213 7.28 -10.17 0.23
N PHE A 214 6.88 -10.09 1.52
CA PHE A 214 5.52 -10.45 1.90
C PHE A 214 4.48 -9.56 1.22
N ASP A 215 4.72 -8.24 1.20
CA ASP A 215 3.86 -7.29 0.49
C ASP A 215 3.86 -7.51 -1.04
N SER A 216 5.04 -7.77 -1.63
CA SER A 216 5.19 -8.09 -3.06
C SER A 216 4.40 -9.35 -3.43
N ILE A 217 4.63 -10.47 -2.74
CA ILE A 217 3.94 -11.73 -3.04
C ILE A 217 2.45 -11.65 -2.75
N GLY A 218 2.02 -10.84 -1.78
CA GLY A 218 0.62 -10.55 -1.52
C GLY A 218 -0.05 -9.94 -2.74
N ALA A 219 0.54 -8.88 -3.28
CA ALA A 219 0.01 -8.21 -4.46
C ALA A 219 0.03 -9.13 -5.69
N LEU A 220 1.10 -9.89 -5.90
CA LEU A 220 1.24 -10.81 -7.03
C LEU A 220 0.35 -12.05 -6.92
N SER A 221 0.00 -12.47 -5.70
CA SER A 221 -0.82 -13.68 -5.47
C SER A 221 -2.29 -13.38 -5.22
N PHE A 222 -2.69 -12.16 -4.85
CA PHE A 222 -4.08 -11.87 -4.46
C PHE A 222 -4.61 -10.53 -5.00
N GLY A 223 -3.83 -9.79 -5.78
CA GLY A 223 -4.19 -8.45 -6.24
C GLY A 223 -4.17 -7.38 -5.14
N GLU A 224 -3.69 -7.70 -3.93
CA GLU A 224 -3.58 -6.74 -2.83
C GLU A 224 -2.37 -6.99 -1.91
N SER A 225 -1.83 -5.92 -1.35
CA SER A 225 -0.73 -5.98 -0.37
C SER A 225 -1.18 -6.50 1.01
N PHE A 226 -0.21 -6.82 1.86
CA PHE A 226 -0.42 -6.90 3.32
C PHE A 226 -0.10 -5.58 4.03
N ASP A 227 0.38 -4.57 3.30
CA ASP A 227 0.72 -3.24 3.79
C ASP A 227 1.72 -3.26 4.96
N SER A 228 2.60 -4.25 5.02
CA SER A 228 3.61 -4.43 6.07
C SER A 228 4.62 -3.28 6.05
N LEU A 229 5.14 -2.92 4.88
CA LEU A 229 6.05 -1.78 4.71
C LEU A 229 5.36 -0.44 5.00
N LYS A 230 4.08 -0.29 4.63
CA LYS A 230 3.31 0.94 4.91
C LYS A 230 2.98 1.08 6.40
N SER A 231 2.67 -0.01 7.09
CA SER A 231 2.37 0.01 8.52
C SER A 231 3.63 -0.02 9.39
N ARG A 232 4.80 -0.35 8.82
CA ARG A 232 6.05 -0.64 9.53
C ARG A 232 5.88 -1.78 10.53
N GLN A 233 4.97 -2.70 10.21
CA GLN A 233 4.66 -3.85 11.05
C GLN A 233 4.57 -5.10 10.19
N LEU A 234 5.34 -6.11 10.57
CA LEU A 234 5.29 -7.41 9.92
C LEU A 234 3.93 -8.07 10.14
N HIS A 235 3.30 -8.51 9.06
CA HIS A 235 1.99 -9.16 9.12
C HIS A 235 2.05 -10.45 9.98
N PRO A 236 1.08 -10.70 10.89
CA PRO A 236 1.10 -11.86 11.80
C PRO A 236 1.20 -13.23 11.11
N TRP A 237 0.78 -13.30 9.84
CA TRP A 237 0.89 -14.52 9.02
C TRP A 237 2.34 -14.98 8.86
N VAL A 238 3.34 -14.08 8.86
CA VAL A 238 4.75 -14.48 8.77
C VAL A 238 5.16 -15.34 9.97
N ASP A 239 4.78 -14.93 11.19
CA ASP A 239 5.01 -15.72 12.41
C ASP A 239 4.28 -17.09 12.36
N ALA A 240 3.04 -17.11 11.84
CA ALA A 240 2.30 -18.34 11.65
C ALA A 240 3.01 -19.30 10.66
N ILE A 241 3.63 -18.78 9.60
CA ILE A 241 4.43 -19.57 8.65
C ILE A 241 5.64 -20.18 9.36
N HIS A 242 6.44 -19.38 10.07
CA HIS A 242 7.64 -19.88 10.77
C HIS A 242 7.31 -20.95 11.81
N LYS A 243 6.26 -20.73 12.63
CA LYS A 243 5.81 -21.70 13.63
C LYS A 243 5.24 -22.98 13.00
N ASN A 244 4.55 -22.87 11.87
CA ASN A 244 4.02 -24.01 11.14
C ASN A 244 5.14 -24.97 10.68
N LEU A 245 6.31 -24.47 10.26
CA LEU A 245 7.43 -25.32 9.82
C LEU A 245 7.90 -26.29 10.91
N LYS A 246 8.02 -25.79 12.15
CA LYS A 246 8.38 -26.62 13.31
C LYS A 246 7.26 -27.60 13.67
N SER A 247 6.00 -27.16 13.58
CA SER A 247 4.83 -28.00 13.80
C SER A 247 4.80 -29.20 12.85
N VAL A 248 5.03 -28.97 11.55
CA VAL A 248 5.10 -30.02 10.52
C VAL A 248 6.23 -31.01 10.79
N ALA A 249 7.41 -30.55 11.24
CA ALA A 249 8.52 -31.43 11.60
C ALA A 249 8.17 -32.37 12.78
N ILE A 250 7.51 -31.84 13.81
CA ILE A 250 7.06 -32.63 14.97
C ILE A 250 6.01 -33.65 14.53
N SER A 251 4.98 -33.22 13.80
CA SER A 251 3.93 -34.11 13.29
C SER A 251 4.48 -35.19 12.37
N HIS A 252 5.49 -34.89 11.55
CA HIS A 252 6.17 -35.91 10.74
C HIS A 252 6.81 -37.00 11.60
N VAL A 253 7.51 -36.63 12.67
CA VAL A 253 8.13 -37.62 13.58
C VAL A 253 7.06 -38.48 14.24
N LEU A 254 5.98 -37.88 14.77
CA LEU A 254 4.89 -38.62 15.40
C LEU A 254 4.18 -39.56 14.41
N ARG A 255 3.92 -39.10 13.19
CA ARG A 255 3.33 -39.93 12.12
C ARG A 255 4.24 -41.08 11.73
N SER A 256 5.54 -40.83 11.58
CA SER A 256 6.53 -41.88 11.28
C SER A 256 6.70 -42.93 12.40
N MET A 257 6.09 -42.69 13.56
CA MET A 257 6.06 -43.60 14.71
C MET A 257 4.68 -44.22 14.95
N GLY A 258 3.68 -43.91 14.10
CA GLY A 258 2.30 -44.41 14.26
C GLY A 258 1.53 -43.80 15.44
N ILE A 259 2.03 -42.72 16.03
CA ILE A 259 1.46 -42.07 17.23
C ILE A 259 0.99 -40.64 16.97
N GLU A 260 0.56 -40.35 15.74
CA GLU A 260 0.09 -39.01 15.35
C GLU A 260 -1.10 -38.54 16.20
N PHE A 261 -1.91 -39.45 16.74
CA PHE A 261 -3.01 -39.13 17.66
C PHE A 261 -2.55 -38.43 18.94
N LEU A 262 -1.26 -38.51 19.30
CA LEU A 262 -0.67 -37.79 20.43
C LEU A 262 -0.32 -36.33 20.12
N THR A 263 -0.43 -35.89 18.86
CA THR A 263 -0.08 -34.51 18.43
C THR A 263 -0.73 -33.42 19.31
N PRO A 264 -2.03 -33.49 19.67
CA PRO A 264 -2.65 -32.46 20.52
C PRO A 264 -2.02 -32.34 21.92
N TYR A 265 -1.39 -33.41 22.42
CA TYR A 265 -0.81 -33.47 23.76
C TYR A 265 0.68 -33.09 23.75
N VAL A 266 1.43 -33.52 22.73
CA VAL A 266 2.89 -33.33 22.63
C VAL A 266 3.26 -31.96 22.03
N LEU A 267 2.41 -31.40 21.18
CA LEU A 267 2.72 -30.14 20.50
C LEU A 267 2.69 -28.96 21.50
N PRO A 268 3.75 -28.12 21.57
CA PRO A 268 3.77 -26.92 22.40
C PRO A 268 2.57 -26.01 22.12
N LYS A 269 2.02 -25.36 23.16
CA LYS A 269 0.82 -24.51 23.05
C LYS A 269 0.93 -23.47 21.92
N GLU A 270 2.10 -22.85 21.77
CA GLU A 270 2.39 -21.83 20.76
C GLU A 270 2.33 -22.33 19.30
N LEU A 271 2.47 -23.64 19.07
CA LEU A 271 2.45 -24.26 17.74
C LEU A 271 1.07 -24.88 17.40
N ARG A 272 0.19 -25.04 18.39
CA ARG A 272 -1.16 -25.59 18.20
C ARG A 272 -1.98 -24.64 17.33
N GLY A 273 -2.71 -25.18 16.36
CA GLY A 273 -3.55 -24.39 15.46
C GLY A 273 -2.82 -23.58 14.39
N LYS A 274 -1.49 -23.39 14.46
CA LYS A 274 -0.72 -22.58 13.49
C LYS A 274 -0.82 -23.07 12.04
N ARG A 275 -0.94 -24.39 11.85
CA ARG A 275 -1.20 -24.98 10.53
C ARG A 275 -2.57 -24.57 9.96
N GLN A 276 -3.60 -24.49 10.83
CA GLN A 276 -4.94 -24.07 10.46
C GLN A 276 -5.02 -22.56 10.24
N GLU A 277 -4.34 -21.77 11.07
CA GLU A 277 -4.25 -20.32 10.96
C GLU A 277 -3.58 -19.86 9.65
N ASN A 278 -2.45 -20.50 9.30
CA ASN A 278 -1.81 -20.28 7.99
C ASN A 278 -2.77 -20.55 6.82
N TYR A 279 -3.63 -21.57 6.99
CA TYR A 279 -4.60 -21.94 5.98
C TYR A 279 -5.77 -20.95 5.90
N SER A 280 -6.28 -20.47 7.04
CA SER A 280 -7.39 -19.50 7.10
C SER A 280 -7.03 -18.16 6.46
N TYR A 281 -5.79 -17.68 6.62
CA TYR A 281 -5.35 -16.45 5.95
C TYR A 281 -5.37 -16.59 4.42
N ALA A 282 -4.90 -17.72 3.89
CA ALA A 282 -4.96 -18.00 2.45
C ALA A 282 -6.40 -18.09 1.95
N VAL A 283 -7.30 -18.70 2.72
CA VAL A 283 -8.74 -18.77 2.40
C VAL A 283 -9.35 -17.38 2.29
N GLU A 284 -9.12 -16.53 3.29
CA GLU A 284 -9.66 -15.18 3.33
C GLU A 284 -9.23 -14.35 2.12
N LYS A 285 -7.92 -14.36 1.82
CA LYS A 285 -7.34 -13.61 0.71
C LYS A 285 -7.80 -14.11 -0.65
N LEU A 286 -7.80 -15.43 -0.86
CA LEU A 286 -8.27 -16.00 -2.11
C LEU A 286 -9.77 -15.73 -2.33
N ASN A 287 -10.60 -15.88 -1.30
CA ASN A 287 -12.04 -15.59 -1.41
C ASN A 287 -12.32 -14.12 -1.75
N LYS A 288 -11.51 -13.19 -1.24
CA LYS A 288 -11.60 -11.78 -1.61
C LYS A 288 -11.21 -11.59 -3.08
N ARG A 289 -10.11 -12.20 -3.51
CA ARG A 289 -9.64 -12.16 -4.89
C ARG A 289 -10.64 -12.75 -5.89
N MET A 290 -11.31 -13.84 -5.54
CA MET A 290 -12.35 -14.46 -6.38
C MET A 290 -13.57 -13.55 -6.62
N LYS A 291 -13.78 -12.52 -5.79
CA LYS A 291 -14.85 -11.53 -5.96
C LYS A 291 -14.43 -10.32 -6.81
N MET A 292 -13.16 -10.22 -7.18
CA MET A 292 -12.65 -9.11 -8.00
C MET A 292 -12.89 -9.42 -9.48
N GLU A 293 -13.42 -8.43 -10.20
CA GLU A 293 -13.62 -8.49 -11.66
C GLU A 293 -12.49 -7.80 -12.41
N GLY A 294 -12.18 -8.28 -13.61
CA GLY A 294 -11.13 -7.73 -14.48
C GLY A 294 -9.72 -8.30 -14.22
N ASP A 295 -8.81 -7.98 -15.14
CA ASP A 295 -7.41 -8.40 -15.10
C ASP A 295 -6.66 -7.63 -14.00
N GLN A 296 -6.18 -8.34 -12.98
CA GLN A 296 -5.44 -7.75 -11.86
C GLN A 296 -3.92 -7.75 -12.09
N GLY A 297 -3.43 -8.40 -13.15
CA GLY A 297 -2.01 -8.63 -13.38
C GLY A 297 -1.37 -9.63 -12.41
N ASP A 298 -2.17 -10.50 -11.78
CA ASP A 298 -1.75 -11.41 -10.72
C ASP A 298 -1.70 -12.88 -11.17
N PHE A 299 -1.33 -13.79 -10.28
CA PHE A 299 -1.16 -15.20 -10.62
C PHE A 299 -2.46 -15.92 -11.02
N TRP A 300 -3.63 -15.35 -10.71
CA TRP A 300 -4.92 -16.02 -10.87
C TRP A 300 -5.65 -15.64 -12.14
N ASP A 301 -5.32 -14.54 -12.82
CA ASP A 301 -6.09 -14.03 -13.96
C ASP A 301 -6.34 -15.09 -15.05
N LYS A 302 -5.34 -15.88 -15.42
CA LYS A 302 -5.51 -16.97 -16.40
C LYS A 302 -6.05 -18.27 -15.81
N VAL A 303 -5.85 -18.49 -14.51
CA VAL A 303 -6.33 -19.69 -13.82
C VAL A 303 -7.85 -19.61 -13.64
N LEU A 304 -8.37 -18.47 -13.22
CA LEU A 304 -9.80 -18.21 -13.03
C LEU A 304 -10.59 -18.40 -14.32
N VAL A 305 -10.07 -17.88 -15.45
CA VAL A 305 -10.69 -18.04 -16.77
C VAL A 305 -10.87 -19.52 -17.14
N LYS A 306 -9.87 -20.36 -16.87
CA LYS A 306 -9.95 -21.81 -17.14
C LYS A 306 -10.75 -22.59 -16.09
N SER A 307 -11.07 -21.98 -14.95
CA SER A 307 -11.73 -22.62 -13.80
C SER A 307 -13.17 -22.15 -13.59
N ALA A 308 -13.76 -21.43 -14.56
CA ALA A 308 -15.09 -20.82 -14.44
C ALA A 308 -16.22 -21.83 -14.15
N ASP A 309 -16.09 -23.07 -14.59
CA ASP A 309 -17.11 -24.13 -14.46
C ASP A 309 -16.78 -25.14 -13.32
N ASP A 310 -16.08 -24.72 -12.26
CA ASP A 310 -15.61 -25.58 -11.16
C ASP A 310 -14.86 -26.85 -11.64
N ASN A 311 -14.05 -26.68 -12.69
CA ASN A 311 -13.23 -27.72 -13.32
C ASN A 311 -14.01 -28.95 -13.87
N GLN A 312 -15.28 -28.80 -14.29
CA GLN A 312 -16.03 -29.88 -14.94
C GLN A 312 -15.33 -30.49 -16.17
N ARG A 313 -14.55 -29.68 -16.91
CA ARG A 313 -13.78 -30.10 -18.09
C ARG A 313 -12.48 -30.84 -17.77
N GLY A 314 -12.02 -30.81 -16.52
CA GLY A 314 -10.81 -31.48 -16.05
C GLY A 314 -9.48 -30.79 -16.38
N ASP A 315 -9.50 -29.59 -16.97
CA ASP A 315 -8.34 -28.78 -17.38
C ASP A 315 -8.12 -27.50 -16.54
N GLY A 316 -9.12 -27.04 -15.79
CA GLY A 316 -9.07 -25.93 -14.82
C GLY A 316 -8.65 -26.37 -13.41
N MET A 317 -8.88 -25.59 -12.35
CA MET A 317 -8.74 -26.00 -10.94
C MET A 317 -10.08 -25.95 -10.21
N SER A 318 -10.34 -26.90 -9.30
CA SER A 318 -11.47 -26.76 -8.38
C SER A 318 -11.20 -25.71 -7.31
N ALA A 319 -12.24 -25.20 -6.66
CA ALA A 319 -12.09 -24.23 -5.57
C ALA A 319 -11.14 -24.73 -4.45
N GLY A 320 -11.21 -26.03 -4.11
CA GLY A 320 -10.32 -26.64 -3.12
C GLY A 320 -8.85 -26.71 -3.56
N GLU A 321 -8.60 -26.93 -4.86
CA GLU A 321 -7.25 -26.93 -5.44
C GLU A 321 -6.67 -25.52 -5.48
N MET A 322 -7.46 -24.52 -5.87
CA MET A 322 -7.02 -23.12 -5.90
C MET A 322 -6.60 -22.66 -4.51
N LEU A 323 -7.41 -22.96 -3.50
CA LEU A 323 -7.14 -22.59 -2.10
C LEU A 323 -5.82 -23.19 -1.60
N ASN A 324 -5.57 -24.46 -1.88
CA ASN A 324 -4.32 -25.11 -1.51
C ASN A 324 -3.11 -24.51 -2.21
N ASN A 325 -3.23 -24.21 -3.50
CA ASN A 325 -2.15 -23.61 -4.26
C ASN A 325 -1.88 -22.16 -3.81
N ALA A 326 -2.91 -21.40 -3.41
CA ALA A 326 -2.76 -20.06 -2.83
C ALA A 326 -1.91 -20.07 -1.55
N ALA A 327 -2.19 -21.02 -0.63
CA ALA A 327 -1.38 -21.18 0.58
C ALA A 327 0.08 -21.55 0.27
N VAL A 328 0.31 -22.37 -0.76
CA VAL A 328 1.66 -22.73 -1.21
C VAL A 328 2.40 -21.53 -1.80
N MET A 329 1.74 -20.69 -2.60
CA MET A 329 2.36 -19.53 -3.26
C MET A 329 2.95 -18.52 -2.28
N VAL A 330 2.20 -18.18 -1.22
CA VAL A 330 2.68 -17.22 -0.21
C VAL A 330 3.89 -17.77 0.52
N VAL A 331 3.83 -19.02 1.00
CA VAL A 331 4.94 -19.64 1.73
C VAL A 331 6.16 -19.82 0.83
N ALA A 332 5.95 -20.27 -0.40
CA ALA A 332 7.03 -20.52 -1.35
C ALA A 332 7.68 -19.22 -1.86
N GLY A 333 6.89 -18.17 -2.14
CA GLY A 333 7.39 -16.92 -2.72
C GLY A 333 7.94 -15.92 -1.70
N SER A 334 7.34 -15.81 -0.51
CA SER A 334 7.81 -14.83 0.49
C SER A 334 9.12 -15.25 1.15
N GLU A 335 9.08 -16.37 1.86
CA GLU A 335 10.11 -16.75 2.80
C GLU A 335 11.40 -17.19 2.11
N THR A 336 11.31 -17.78 0.91
CA THR A 336 12.50 -18.22 0.15
C THR A 336 13.26 -17.04 -0.46
N THR A 337 12.56 -16.09 -1.08
CA THR A 337 13.16 -14.86 -1.64
C THR A 337 13.76 -13.99 -0.53
N ALA A 338 13.06 -13.82 0.59
CA ALA A 338 13.60 -13.11 1.76
C ALA A 338 14.86 -13.80 2.33
N SER A 339 14.93 -15.14 2.27
CA SER A 339 16.12 -15.89 2.68
C SER A 339 17.30 -15.67 1.73
N ALA A 340 17.05 -15.63 0.42
CA ALA A 340 18.09 -15.31 -0.57
C ALA A 340 18.64 -13.89 -0.39
N LEU A 341 17.79 -12.90 -0.12
CA LEU A 341 18.20 -11.53 0.21
C LEU A 341 19.06 -11.47 1.48
N SER A 342 18.58 -12.12 2.55
CA SER A 342 19.28 -12.15 3.84
C SER A 342 20.65 -12.81 3.73
N GLY A 343 20.71 -13.98 3.07
CA GLY A 343 21.96 -14.69 2.81
C GLY A 343 22.92 -13.87 1.94
N SER A 344 22.42 -13.22 0.89
CA SER A 344 23.24 -12.41 -0.02
C SER A 344 23.91 -11.26 0.74
N MET A 345 23.13 -10.51 1.51
CA MET A 345 23.66 -9.38 2.28
C MET A 345 24.66 -9.83 3.34
N TYR A 346 24.35 -10.89 4.10
CA TYR A 346 25.27 -11.42 5.11
C TYR A 346 26.61 -11.85 4.49
N LEU A 347 26.57 -12.65 3.40
CA LEU A 347 27.76 -13.18 2.75
C LEU A 347 28.58 -12.09 2.04
N LEU A 348 27.93 -11.12 1.41
CA LEU A 348 28.60 -9.96 0.80
C LEU A 348 29.38 -9.13 1.84
N CYS A 349 28.76 -8.82 2.97
CA CYS A 349 29.40 -8.06 4.03
C CYS A 349 30.52 -8.86 4.71
N LEU A 350 30.25 -10.12 5.08
CA LEU A 350 31.22 -10.98 5.78
C LEU A 350 32.48 -11.21 4.93
N SER A 351 32.33 -11.37 3.62
CA SER A 351 33.43 -11.67 2.71
C SER A 351 34.16 -10.43 2.15
N GLY A 352 33.72 -9.23 2.50
CA GLY A 352 34.25 -7.97 1.96
C GLY A 352 33.93 -7.74 0.46
N LYS A 353 33.05 -8.53 -0.14
CA LYS A 353 32.70 -8.42 -1.58
C LYS A 353 31.60 -7.41 -1.88
N ILE A 354 30.98 -6.83 -0.84
CA ILE A 354 29.94 -5.83 -1.00
C ILE A 354 30.38 -4.64 -1.85
N GLU A 355 31.62 -4.16 -1.69
CA GLU A 355 32.15 -3.03 -2.46
C GLU A 355 32.17 -3.30 -3.96
N LYS A 356 32.55 -4.52 -4.36
CA LYS A 356 32.60 -4.92 -5.77
C LYS A 356 31.20 -5.02 -6.39
N ALA A 357 30.24 -5.58 -5.66
CA ALA A 357 28.84 -5.62 -6.08
C ALA A 357 28.24 -4.21 -6.20
N THR A 358 28.45 -3.37 -5.19
CA THR A 358 28.02 -1.97 -5.20
C THR A 358 28.66 -1.17 -6.33
N ALA A 359 29.95 -1.40 -6.61
CA ALA A 359 30.65 -0.73 -7.69
C ALA A 359 30.13 -1.10 -9.08
N GLU A 360 29.76 -2.37 -9.31
CA GLU A 360 29.08 -2.77 -10.55
C GLU A 360 27.77 -2.00 -10.72
N ILE A 361 26.90 -2.05 -9.70
CA ILE A 361 25.57 -1.42 -9.73
C ILE A 361 25.67 0.09 -9.96
N ARG A 362 26.49 0.81 -9.17
CA ARG A 362 26.59 2.28 -9.25
C ARG A 362 27.32 2.78 -10.50
N LYS A 363 28.13 1.94 -11.15
CA LYS A 363 28.73 2.27 -12.46
C LYS A 363 27.76 2.00 -13.61
N SER A 364 26.86 1.03 -13.45
CA SER A 364 25.88 0.67 -14.47
C SER A 364 24.69 1.62 -14.57
N PHE A 365 24.33 2.33 -13.48
CA PHE A 365 23.14 3.19 -13.45
C PHE A 365 23.46 4.60 -12.98
N ALA A 366 23.05 5.59 -13.78
CA ALA A 366 23.20 7.01 -13.46
C ALA A 366 22.13 7.50 -12.48
N SER A 367 20.94 6.89 -12.49
CA SER A 367 19.84 7.25 -11.59
C SER A 367 19.02 6.03 -11.11
N PRO A 368 18.27 6.14 -10.00
CA PRO A 368 17.43 5.06 -9.48
C PRO A 368 16.32 4.60 -10.43
N GLU A 369 15.87 5.51 -11.29
CA GLU A 369 14.79 5.27 -12.26
C GLU A 369 15.23 4.36 -13.41
N GLU A 370 16.53 4.21 -13.65
CA GLU A 370 17.10 3.26 -14.62
C GLU A 370 17.15 1.82 -14.08
N ILE A 371 16.85 1.62 -12.78
CA ILE A 371 16.92 0.30 -12.11
C ILE A 371 15.55 -0.38 -12.18
N ASP A 372 15.37 -1.21 -13.19
CA ASP A 372 14.16 -1.98 -13.52
C ASP A 372 14.48 -3.50 -13.67
N LEU A 373 13.51 -4.35 -14.03
CA LEU A 373 13.74 -5.80 -14.11
C LEU A 373 14.67 -6.22 -15.26
N ILE A 374 14.70 -5.44 -16.34
CA ILE A 374 15.47 -5.75 -17.54
C ILE A 374 16.93 -5.35 -17.33
N SER A 375 17.15 -4.11 -16.92
CA SER A 375 18.46 -3.51 -16.65
C SER A 375 19.27 -4.31 -15.64
N VAL A 376 18.68 -4.74 -14.53
CA VAL A 376 19.38 -5.54 -13.50
C VAL A 376 19.72 -6.96 -13.95
N SER A 377 19.10 -7.47 -15.02
CA SER A 377 19.44 -8.77 -15.60
C SER A 377 20.80 -8.77 -16.31
N HIS A 378 21.32 -7.58 -16.65
CA HIS A 378 22.61 -7.38 -17.30
C HIS A 378 23.78 -7.18 -16.31
N LEU A 379 23.57 -7.42 -15.01
CA LEU A 379 24.61 -7.32 -13.97
C LEU A 379 25.24 -8.70 -13.72
N PRO A 380 26.35 -9.06 -14.40
CA PRO A 380 26.94 -10.39 -14.30
C PRO A 380 27.46 -10.69 -12.91
N TYR A 381 28.10 -9.74 -12.23
CA TYR A 381 28.66 -9.97 -10.90
C TYR A 381 27.57 -10.09 -9.83
N LEU A 382 26.53 -9.23 -9.85
CA LEU A 382 25.39 -9.38 -8.97
C LEU A 382 24.68 -10.73 -9.17
N THR A 383 24.56 -11.21 -10.41
CA THR A 383 24.00 -12.54 -10.67
C THR A 383 24.88 -13.65 -10.09
N ALA A 384 26.19 -13.53 -10.25
CA ALA A 384 27.15 -14.48 -9.67
C ALA A 384 27.12 -14.48 -8.13
N VAL A 385 26.89 -13.32 -7.51
CA VAL A 385 26.67 -13.18 -6.06
C VAL A 385 25.43 -13.94 -5.60
N ILE A 386 24.33 -13.82 -6.34
CA ILE A 386 23.09 -14.55 -6.01
C ILE A 386 23.29 -16.05 -6.17
N ASP A 387 23.95 -16.50 -7.24
CA ASP A 387 24.21 -17.92 -7.46
C ASP A 387 25.11 -18.52 -6.37
N GLU A 388 26.20 -17.84 -6.02
CA GLU A 388 27.07 -18.30 -4.93
C GLU A 388 26.35 -18.26 -3.57
N THR A 389 25.44 -17.30 -3.39
CA THR A 389 24.58 -17.24 -2.20
C THR A 389 23.66 -18.45 -2.14
N LEU A 390 23.03 -18.84 -3.25
CA LEU A 390 22.17 -20.03 -3.29
C LEU A 390 22.97 -21.33 -3.11
N ARG A 391 24.29 -21.33 -3.38
CA ARG A 391 25.17 -22.45 -3.06
C ARG A 391 25.48 -22.53 -1.55
N MET A 392 25.80 -21.41 -0.91
CA MET A 392 26.17 -21.41 0.51
C MET A 392 24.98 -21.35 1.47
N TYR A 393 23.91 -20.68 1.04
CA TYR A 393 22.69 -20.42 1.80
C TYR A 393 21.45 -20.68 0.92
N PRO A 394 21.26 -21.91 0.41
CA PRO A 394 20.07 -22.26 -0.37
C PRO A 394 18.82 -22.08 0.47
N ALA A 395 17.77 -21.42 -0.05
CA ALA A 395 16.53 -21.20 0.71
C ALA A 395 15.90 -22.50 1.25
N VAL A 396 16.10 -23.62 0.53
CA VAL A 396 15.72 -24.97 0.94
C VAL A 396 16.99 -25.82 1.05
N PRO A 397 17.62 -25.91 2.24
CA PRO A 397 18.91 -26.61 2.41
C PRO A 397 18.83 -28.13 2.32
N GLY A 398 17.62 -28.67 2.44
CA GLY A 398 17.38 -30.10 2.59
C GLY A 398 17.06 -30.85 1.32
N GLN A 399 16.91 -32.17 1.50
CA GLN A 399 16.33 -33.05 0.49
C GLN A 399 14.83 -33.26 0.77
N PRO A 400 13.91 -32.89 -0.15
CA PRO A 400 12.55 -33.44 -0.14
C PRO A 400 12.61 -34.87 -0.70
N PRO A 401 12.52 -35.91 0.15
CA PRO A 401 12.79 -37.28 -0.25
C PRO A 401 11.71 -37.75 -1.22
N ARG A 402 12.17 -38.51 -2.21
CA ARG A 402 11.35 -39.26 -3.12
C ARG A 402 11.37 -40.73 -2.76
N VAL A 403 10.31 -41.45 -3.10
CA VAL A 403 10.20 -42.89 -2.88
C VAL A 403 10.56 -43.60 -4.17
N VAL A 404 11.43 -44.60 -4.07
CA VAL A 404 11.78 -45.47 -5.20
C VAL A 404 10.53 -46.29 -5.59
N PRO A 405 10.16 -46.31 -6.89
CA PRO A 405 8.97 -47.01 -7.37
C PRO A 405 9.08 -48.53 -7.22
N ALA A 406 7.95 -49.21 -7.40
CA ALA A 406 7.88 -50.67 -7.41
C ALA A 406 8.88 -51.29 -8.41
N GLY A 407 9.53 -52.38 -8.00
CA GLY A 407 10.61 -53.03 -8.75
C GLY A 407 12.01 -52.46 -8.51
N GLY A 408 12.13 -51.39 -7.72
CA GLY A 408 13.40 -50.72 -7.45
C GLY A 408 13.91 -49.90 -8.63
N ALA A 409 15.08 -49.26 -8.45
CA ALA A 409 15.66 -48.43 -9.48
C ALA A 409 17.17 -48.23 -9.29
N THR A 410 17.87 -47.93 -10.38
CA THR A 410 19.29 -47.57 -10.35
C THR A 410 19.45 -46.06 -10.14
N VAL A 411 20.29 -45.70 -9.17
CA VAL A 411 20.68 -44.31 -8.85
C VAL A 411 22.19 -44.27 -8.70
N CYS A 412 22.87 -43.39 -9.46
CA CYS A 412 24.34 -43.27 -9.49
C CYS A 412 25.03 -44.63 -9.70
N GLY A 413 24.53 -45.42 -10.65
CA GLY A 413 25.06 -46.74 -10.99
C GLY A 413 24.80 -47.86 -9.97
N LYS A 414 24.07 -47.62 -8.87
CA LYS A 414 23.73 -48.64 -7.86
C LYS A 414 22.24 -48.89 -7.77
N PHE A 415 21.87 -50.16 -7.63
CA PHE A 415 20.47 -50.54 -7.43
C PHE A 415 19.99 -50.15 -6.03
N VAL A 416 18.82 -49.52 -5.99
CA VAL A 416 18.10 -49.12 -4.79
C VAL A 416 16.75 -49.85 -4.79
N PRO A 417 16.42 -50.62 -3.74
CA PRO A 417 15.13 -51.31 -3.64
C PRO A 417 13.94 -50.35 -3.62
N GLU A 418 12.78 -50.86 -4.01
CA GLU A 418 11.49 -50.18 -3.86
C GLU A 418 11.25 -49.74 -2.41
N GLU A 419 10.38 -48.73 -2.23
CA GLU A 419 10.04 -48.12 -0.93
C GLU A 419 11.19 -47.40 -0.21
N THR A 420 12.43 -47.48 -0.72
CA THR A 420 13.55 -46.71 -0.20
C THR A 420 13.34 -45.22 -0.45
N ARG A 421 13.62 -44.40 0.56
CA ARG A 421 13.58 -42.93 0.45
C ARG A 421 14.93 -42.43 -0.05
N VAL A 422 14.93 -41.61 -1.10
CA VAL A 422 16.14 -41.04 -1.70
C VAL A 422 16.00 -39.55 -1.95
N GLY A 423 17.09 -38.81 -1.87
CA GLY A 423 17.09 -37.39 -2.24
C GLY A 423 18.50 -36.83 -2.31
N VAL A 424 18.63 -35.62 -2.85
CA VAL A 424 19.91 -34.89 -2.90
C VAL A 424 19.94 -33.83 -1.81
N SER A 425 20.95 -33.89 -0.94
CA SER A 425 21.19 -32.88 0.11
C SER A 425 21.86 -31.66 -0.51
N HIS A 426 21.21 -30.50 -0.47
CA HIS A 426 21.80 -29.27 -1.03
C HIS A 426 23.06 -28.90 -0.26
N LEU A 427 23.00 -28.77 1.08
CA LEU A 427 24.21 -28.46 1.86
C LEU A 427 25.28 -29.55 1.74
N GLY A 428 24.88 -30.83 1.71
CA GLY A 428 25.81 -31.93 1.51
C GLY A 428 26.54 -31.87 0.17
N ALA A 429 25.83 -31.57 -0.91
CA ALA A 429 26.41 -31.43 -2.25
C ALA A 429 27.24 -30.14 -2.39
N TYR A 430 26.80 -29.04 -1.78
CA TYR A 430 27.34 -27.71 -2.02
C TYR A 430 28.58 -27.40 -1.20
N PHE A 431 28.72 -28.01 -0.02
CA PHE A 431 29.88 -27.87 0.86
C PHE A 431 30.88 -29.04 0.74
N ALA A 432 30.62 -30.01 -0.15
CA ALA A 432 31.55 -31.11 -0.38
C ALA A 432 32.77 -30.64 -1.18
N ASP A 433 33.97 -30.84 -0.62
CA ASP A 433 35.24 -30.44 -1.28
C ASP A 433 35.49 -31.19 -2.59
N TYR A 434 34.92 -32.39 -2.76
CA TYR A 434 34.99 -33.15 -4.01
C TYR A 434 34.06 -32.61 -5.11
N ASN A 435 33.13 -31.71 -4.77
CA ASN A 435 32.27 -31.04 -5.74
C ASN A 435 32.71 -29.61 -6.02
N PHE A 436 33.20 -28.88 -5.01
CA PHE A 436 33.55 -27.47 -5.17
C PHE A 436 34.90 -27.15 -4.51
N THR A 437 35.77 -26.49 -5.25
CA THR A 437 37.07 -26.02 -4.77
C THR A 437 36.87 -24.89 -3.77
N HIS A 438 37.42 -24.99 -2.55
CA HIS A 438 37.12 -24.06 -1.46
C HIS A 438 35.61 -23.94 -1.18
N ALA A 439 34.93 -25.07 -1.00
CA ALA A 439 33.48 -25.15 -0.88
C ALA A 439 32.91 -24.31 0.29
N ASP A 440 33.71 -24.07 1.33
CA ASP A 440 33.35 -23.30 2.52
C ASP A 440 33.48 -21.78 2.36
N LYS A 441 34.06 -21.29 1.25
CA LYS A 441 34.28 -19.86 0.99
C LYS A 441 33.24 -19.29 0.03
N PHE A 442 32.81 -18.06 0.29
CA PHE A 442 31.93 -17.29 -0.60
C PHE A 442 32.74 -16.67 -1.74
N ILE A 443 32.64 -17.24 -2.94
CA ILE A 443 33.40 -16.80 -4.13
C ILE A 443 32.47 -16.66 -5.35
N PRO A 444 31.80 -15.50 -5.52
CA PRO A 444 30.97 -15.21 -6.70
C PRO A 444 31.70 -15.43 -8.03
N GLU A 445 32.99 -15.12 -8.10
CA GLU A 445 33.82 -15.27 -9.31
C GLU A 445 33.78 -16.68 -9.90
N ARG A 446 33.54 -17.72 -9.06
CA ARG A 446 33.33 -19.11 -9.49
C ARG A 446 32.23 -19.25 -10.55
N HIS A 447 31.18 -18.44 -10.50
CA HIS A 447 30.09 -18.51 -11.46
C HIS A 447 30.39 -17.79 -12.78
N LEU A 448 31.41 -16.92 -12.79
CA LEU A 448 31.87 -16.19 -13.97
C LEU A 448 33.02 -16.91 -14.69
N GLN A 449 33.89 -17.57 -13.91
CA GLN A 449 35.16 -18.16 -14.38
C GLN A 449 35.13 -19.69 -14.37
N LYS A 450 34.00 -20.30 -14.75
CA LYS A 450 33.76 -21.74 -14.62
C LYS A 450 34.77 -22.64 -15.35
N THR A 451 35.45 -22.10 -16.36
CA THR A 451 36.43 -22.82 -17.18
C THR A 451 37.88 -22.50 -16.82
N GLU A 452 38.11 -21.64 -15.83
CA GLU A 452 39.43 -21.16 -15.41
C GLU A 452 39.85 -21.79 -14.07
N GLU A 453 41.15 -21.88 -13.82
CA GLU A 453 41.66 -22.29 -12.51
C GLU A 453 41.31 -21.23 -11.44
N PRO A 454 40.92 -21.62 -10.21
CA PRO A 454 40.86 -22.98 -9.69
C PRO A 454 39.49 -23.68 -9.85
N PHE A 455 38.52 -23.08 -10.56
CA PHE A 455 37.12 -23.55 -10.59
C PHE A 455 36.79 -24.49 -11.75
N LYS A 456 37.71 -24.66 -12.70
CA LYS A 456 37.58 -25.53 -13.88
C LYS A 456 37.11 -26.95 -13.55
N TYR A 457 37.48 -27.46 -12.38
CA TYR A 457 37.17 -28.83 -11.94
C TYR A 457 35.95 -28.91 -11.01
N ASP A 458 35.27 -27.81 -10.74
CA ASP A 458 34.06 -27.82 -9.93
C ASP A 458 32.92 -28.57 -10.63
N ASN A 459 32.21 -29.38 -9.87
CA ASN A 459 31.07 -30.14 -10.32
C ASN A 459 29.79 -29.30 -10.28
N TYR A 460 29.63 -28.38 -11.24
CA TYR A 460 28.42 -27.56 -11.38
C TYR A 460 27.14 -28.38 -11.61
N GLY A 461 27.25 -29.65 -12.03
CA GLY A 461 26.10 -30.56 -12.10
C GLY A 461 25.47 -30.84 -10.73
N ALA A 462 26.27 -30.75 -9.65
CA ALA A 462 25.78 -30.89 -8.28
C ALA A 462 24.97 -29.68 -7.82
N TYR A 463 25.22 -28.47 -8.38
CA TYR A 463 24.52 -27.22 -8.05
C TYR A 463 23.16 -27.12 -8.78
N GLN A 464 22.08 -27.38 -8.04
CA GLN A 464 20.70 -27.36 -8.55
C GLN A 464 19.72 -26.72 -7.54
N PRO A 465 19.88 -25.44 -7.17
CA PRO A 465 19.05 -24.80 -6.13
C PRO A 465 17.56 -24.70 -6.51
N TRP A 466 17.26 -24.85 -7.80
CA TRP A 466 15.90 -24.83 -8.35
C TRP A 466 15.34 -26.23 -8.64
N SER A 467 16.08 -27.28 -8.31
CA SER A 467 15.84 -28.67 -8.75
C SER A 467 15.84 -28.83 -10.29
N VAL A 468 15.64 -30.05 -10.76
CA VAL A 468 15.61 -30.42 -12.19
C VAL A 468 14.31 -31.12 -12.58
N GLY A 469 14.09 -31.29 -13.88
CA GLY A 469 12.95 -32.03 -14.43
C GLY A 469 11.64 -31.25 -14.39
N ILE A 470 10.53 -31.98 -14.58
CA ILE A 470 9.18 -31.40 -14.69
C ILE A 470 8.69 -30.73 -13.39
N ARG A 471 9.31 -31.05 -12.25
CA ARG A 471 9.00 -30.50 -10.91
C ARG A 471 10.03 -29.47 -10.43
N ASN A 472 10.82 -28.90 -11.33
CA ASN A 472 11.69 -27.77 -11.00
C ASN A 472 10.88 -26.52 -10.59
N CYS A 473 11.53 -25.60 -9.86
CA CYS A 473 10.89 -24.41 -9.33
C CYS A 473 10.22 -23.58 -10.44
N ILE A 474 8.90 -23.39 -10.34
CA ILE A 474 8.14 -22.54 -11.27
C ILE A 474 8.47 -21.06 -11.08
N GLY A 475 8.75 -20.64 -9.85
CA GLY A 475 9.04 -19.25 -9.49
C GLY A 475 10.49 -18.81 -9.71
N ARG A 476 11.34 -19.61 -10.37
CA ARG A 476 12.78 -19.31 -10.55
C ARG A 476 13.01 -17.92 -11.15
N ASN A 477 12.33 -17.60 -12.24
CA ASN A 477 12.55 -16.33 -12.94
C ASN A 477 12.06 -15.14 -12.08
N LEU A 478 10.93 -15.30 -11.38
CA LEU A 478 10.42 -14.29 -10.43
C LEU A 478 11.43 -14.04 -9.30
N ALA A 479 11.94 -15.10 -8.67
CA ALA A 479 12.86 -14.96 -7.55
C ALA A 479 14.16 -14.27 -7.97
N TYR A 480 14.73 -14.62 -9.13
CA TYR A 480 15.89 -13.90 -9.66
C TYR A 480 15.59 -12.42 -9.95
N ALA A 481 14.41 -12.12 -10.50
CA ALA A 481 13.97 -10.76 -10.77
C ALA A 481 13.85 -9.94 -9.47
N GLU A 482 13.13 -10.44 -8.48
CA GLU A 482 12.92 -9.76 -7.19
C GLU A 482 14.23 -9.59 -6.41
N VAL A 483 15.06 -10.64 -6.32
CA VAL A 483 16.34 -10.57 -5.56
C VAL A 483 17.29 -9.60 -6.24
N ARG A 484 17.49 -9.67 -7.57
CA ARG A 484 18.38 -8.74 -8.28
C ARG A 484 17.91 -7.31 -8.15
N LEU A 485 16.63 -7.04 -8.41
CA LEU A 485 16.08 -5.69 -8.34
C LEU A 485 16.24 -5.10 -6.93
N THR A 486 15.85 -5.88 -5.92
CA THR A 486 15.91 -5.43 -4.53
C THR A 486 17.35 -5.16 -4.11
N LEU A 487 18.29 -6.08 -4.39
CA LEU A 487 19.71 -5.87 -4.08
C LEU A 487 20.28 -4.67 -4.84
N ALA A 488 19.98 -4.52 -6.13
CA ALA A 488 20.44 -3.40 -6.94
C ALA A 488 19.98 -2.07 -6.37
N LYS A 489 18.68 -1.93 -6.06
CA LYS A 489 18.13 -0.69 -5.50
C LYS A 489 18.70 -0.36 -4.13
N ILE A 490 18.79 -1.33 -3.21
CA ILE A 490 19.32 -1.04 -1.86
C ILE A 490 20.82 -0.72 -1.89
N LEU A 491 21.63 -1.44 -2.67
CA LEU A 491 23.07 -1.19 -2.78
C LEU A 491 23.37 0.09 -3.57
N TRP A 492 22.51 0.50 -4.49
CA TRP A 492 22.62 1.80 -5.14
C TRP A 492 22.41 2.94 -4.11
N HIS A 493 21.42 2.82 -3.22
CA HIS A 493 21.04 3.87 -2.27
C HIS A 493 21.83 3.91 -0.95
N PHE A 494 22.39 2.79 -0.50
CA PHE A 494 22.98 2.68 0.83
C PHE A 494 24.32 1.95 0.79
N ASP A 495 25.23 2.37 1.66
CA ASP A 495 26.39 1.59 2.08
C ASP A 495 26.01 0.81 3.33
N PHE A 496 26.26 -0.50 3.33
CA PHE A 496 25.94 -1.39 4.43
C PHE A 496 27.20 -1.81 5.18
N THR A 497 27.07 -1.97 6.50
CA THR A 497 28.09 -2.56 7.37
C THR A 497 27.42 -3.57 8.28
N LEU A 498 27.99 -4.77 8.38
CA LEU A 498 27.47 -5.82 9.25
C LEU A 498 27.77 -5.50 10.72
N ASP A 499 26.73 -5.57 11.56
CA ASP A 499 26.88 -5.52 13.03
C ASP A 499 27.15 -6.94 13.52
N VAL A 500 28.43 -7.31 13.57
CA VAL A 500 28.90 -8.67 13.87
C VAL A 500 28.52 -9.08 15.30
N ASP A 501 28.58 -8.15 16.25
CA ASP A 501 28.32 -8.42 17.67
C ASP A 501 26.86 -8.81 17.90
N LYS A 502 25.91 -8.13 17.24
CA LYS A 502 24.49 -8.46 17.37
C LYS A 502 24.06 -9.63 16.49
N THR A 503 24.67 -9.79 15.31
CA THR A 503 24.28 -10.86 14.36
C THR A 503 24.85 -12.22 14.77
N GLY A 504 26.12 -12.25 15.20
CA GLY A 504 26.87 -13.49 15.40
C GLY A 504 27.05 -14.28 14.09
N ASN A 505 27.25 -15.60 14.21
CA ASN A 505 27.36 -16.48 13.04
C ASN A 505 25.96 -16.75 12.45
N PHE A 506 25.63 -16.04 11.38
CA PHE A 506 24.34 -16.17 10.70
C PHE A 506 24.19 -17.49 9.95
N LEU A 507 25.24 -18.28 9.70
CA LEU A 507 25.10 -19.62 9.10
C LEU A 507 24.78 -20.70 10.15
N ASP A 508 25.01 -20.40 11.43
CA ASP A 508 24.68 -21.29 12.56
C ASP A 508 23.21 -21.10 12.98
N GLN A 509 22.32 -21.59 12.13
CA GLN A 509 20.88 -21.54 12.34
C GLN A 509 20.25 -22.93 12.28
N LYS A 510 19.09 -23.06 12.92
CA LYS A 510 18.29 -24.28 12.83
C LYS A 510 17.61 -24.37 11.47
N ILE A 511 17.55 -25.58 10.94
CA ILE A 511 16.92 -25.87 9.65
C ILE A 511 15.94 -27.02 9.85
N TRP A 512 14.66 -26.79 9.55
CA TRP A 512 13.65 -27.85 9.49
C TRP A 512 13.36 -28.22 8.04
N SER A 513 12.55 -27.41 7.35
CA SER A 513 12.37 -27.48 5.90
C SER A 513 13.18 -26.39 5.18
N ILE A 514 13.24 -25.23 5.79
CA ILE A 514 13.97 -24.03 5.39
C ILE A 514 14.69 -23.46 6.62
N TRP A 515 15.51 -22.43 6.44
CA TRP A 515 16.19 -21.73 7.53
C TRP A 515 15.20 -21.13 8.52
N ALA A 516 15.39 -21.39 9.81
CA ALA A 516 14.77 -20.62 10.86
C ALA A 516 15.62 -19.37 11.11
N LYS A 517 15.41 -18.37 10.24
CA LYS A 517 16.20 -17.14 10.17
C LYS A 517 16.36 -16.50 11.56
N ARG A 518 17.60 -16.27 11.96
CA ARG A 518 17.95 -15.40 13.09
C ARG A 518 17.95 -13.95 12.63
N GLU A 519 18.11 -13.04 13.57
CA GLU A 519 18.20 -11.61 13.32
C GLU A 519 19.50 -11.26 12.59
N LEU A 520 19.41 -10.43 11.53
CA LEU A 520 20.56 -9.93 10.76
C LEU A 520 20.70 -8.42 11.00
N TYR A 521 21.61 -8.01 11.88
CA TYR A 521 21.79 -6.60 12.19
C TYR A 521 22.82 -5.95 11.27
N MET A 522 22.43 -4.84 10.64
CA MET A 522 23.31 -4.06 9.75
C MET A 522 23.12 -2.56 9.98
N THR A 523 24.22 -1.82 9.99
CA THR A 523 24.19 -0.35 9.91
C THR A 523 24.10 0.04 8.45
N LEU A 524 23.21 0.99 8.13
CA LEU A 524 23.05 1.52 6.79
C LEU A 524 23.37 3.01 6.80
N LYS A 525 24.26 3.41 5.89
CA LYS A 525 24.57 4.81 5.63
C LYS A 525 24.02 5.15 4.26
N GLN A 526 23.14 6.16 4.20
CA GLN A 526 22.63 6.61 2.91
C GLN A 526 23.78 7.17 2.07
N VAL A 527 23.90 6.70 0.83
CA VAL A 527 24.85 7.24 -0.13
C VAL A 527 24.27 8.51 -0.70
N LEU A 528 24.80 9.62 -0.22
CA LEU A 528 24.51 10.94 -0.78
C LEU A 528 25.32 11.13 -2.05
N THR A 529 24.73 10.90 -3.22
CA THR A 529 25.01 11.68 -4.43
C THR A 529 23.78 11.66 -5.35
N PRO A 530 23.41 12.77 -6.01
CA PRO A 530 24.31 13.78 -6.59
C PRO A 530 24.03 15.18 -5.98
N PRO A 531 24.72 16.24 -6.44
CA PRO A 531 25.24 17.32 -5.58
C PRO A 531 24.16 17.87 -4.65
N SER A 532 24.51 18.03 -3.36
CA SER A 532 23.64 18.38 -2.22
C SER A 532 22.22 18.70 -2.66
N LEU A 533 21.23 17.79 -2.63
CA LEU A 533 19.82 17.91 -3.10
C LEU A 533 19.36 19.22 -3.76
N ALA A 534 19.60 20.37 -3.13
CA ALA A 534 19.72 21.67 -3.79
C ALA A 534 20.39 21.68 -5.17
N VAL A 535 21.57 21.08 -5.38
CA VAL A 535 22.27 21.14 -6.65
C VAL A 535 21.64 20.19 -7.68
N TYR A 536 21.17 19.01 -7.28
CA TYR A 536 20.29 18.23 -8.14
C TYR A 536 19.05 19.05 -8.55
N ARG A 537 18.35 19.66 -7.59
CA ARG A 537 17.11 20.41 -7.83
C ARG A 537 17.30 21.64 -8.71
N LEU A 538 18.44 22.30 -8.63
CA LEU A 538 18.74 23.52 -9.37
C LEU A 538 19.34 23.25 -10.75
N TRP A 539 20.19 22.24 -10.92
CA TRP A 539 20.97 22.06 -12.15
C TRP A 539 20.67 20.77 -12.93
N ILE A 540 20.08 19.75 -12.30
CA ILE A 540 19.86 18.45 -12.95
C ILE A 540 18.37 18.17 -13.15
N HIS A 541 17.55 18.47 -12.14
CA HIS A 541 16.12 18.15 -12.06
C HIS A 541 15.38 18.50 -13.36
N PRO A 542 14.41 17.68 -13.81
CA PRO A 542 13.69 17.89 -15.06
C PRO A 542 13.08 19.30 -15.21
N LEU A 543 12.64 19.90 -14.10
CA LEU A 543 12.12 21.27 -14.04
C LEU A 543 13.19 22.38 -13.96
N ARG A 544 14.47 22.10 -14.22
CA ARG A 544 15.57 23.09 -14.11
C ARG A 544 15.45 24.25 -15.10
N SER A 545 14.80 24.03 -16.24
CA SER A 545 14.59 25.04 -17.28
C SER A 545 13.51 26.06 -16.93
N TYR A 546 12.64 25.75 -15.97
CA TYR A 546 11.57 26.65 -15.55
C TYR A 546 12.10 27.70 -14.56
N PRO A 547 11.84 28.99 -14.79
CA PRO A 547 12.34 30.06 -13.94
C PRO A 547 11.65 30.06 -12.58
N GLY A 548 12.32 30.59 -11.55
CA GLY A 548 11.73 30.74 -10.21
C GLY A 548 12.79 30.95 -9.12
N PRO A 549 12.37 31.26 -7.88
CA PRO A 549 13.31 31.45 -6.78
C PRO A 549 14.08 30.18 -6.48
N ARG A 550 15.41 30.27 -6.45
CA ARG A 550 16.29 29.11 -6.19
C ARG A 550 15.93 28.39 -4.89
N TRP A 551 15.63 29.13 -3.82
CA TRP A 551 15.23 28.54 -2.53
C TRP A 551 13.91 27.75 -2.59
N TRP A 552 12.94 28.20 -3.39
CA TRP A 552 11.67 27.50 -3.58
C TRP A 552 11.86 26.24 -4.44
N ALA A 553 12.76 26.29 -5.43
CA ALA A 553 13.15 25.13 -6.22
C ALA A 553 13.94 24.09 -5.40
N ILE A 554 14.75 24.52 -4.42
CA ILE A 554 15.51 23.63 -3.54
C ILE A 554 14.60 22.89 -2.57
N TRP A 555 13.64 23.55 -1.92
CA TRP A 555 12.76 22.89 -0.96
C TRP A 555 11.46 23.69 -0.75
N ARG A 556 10.43 23.04 -0.20
CA ARG A 556 9.07 23.57 -0.14
C ARG A 556 8.78 24.47 1.07
N GLY A 557 9.79 24.73 1.92
CA GLY A 557 9.65 25.52 3.13
C GLY A 557 9.11 26.93 2.91
N PRO A 558 9.68 27.73 1.98
CA PRO A 558 9.18 29.07 1.69
C PRO A 558 7.72 29.09 1.23
N TYR A 559 7.33 28.12 0.39
CA TYR A 559 5.93 27.93 -0.03
C TYR A 559 5.03 27.66 1.17
N ILE A 560 5.43 26.73 2.05
CA ILE A 560 4.66 26.39 3.26
C ILE A 560 4.56 27.59 4.19
N LEU A 561 5.66 28.30 4.45
CA LEU A 561 5.70 29.48 5.30
C LEU A 561 4.80 30.60 4.77
N SER A 562 4.83 30.82 3.45
CA SER A 562 3.97 31.81 2.80
C SER A 562 2.49 31.43 2.88
N ASN A 563 2.18 30.15 2.67
CA ASN A 563 0.82 29.63 2.77
C ASN A 563 0.28 29.66 4.20
N THR A 564 1.11 29.35 5.21
CA THR A 564 0.67 29.41 6.62
C THR A 564 0.47 30.84 7.11
N ARG A 565 1.20 31.81 6.56
CA ARG A 565 1.00 33.26 6.81
C ARG A 565 -0.18 33.86 6.05
N GLY A 566 -0.78 33.13 5.10
CA GLY A 566 -1.84 33.65 4.25
C GLY A 566 -1.34 34.68 3.21
N SER A 567 -0.05 34.62 2.84
CA SER A 567 0.57 35.54 1.88
C SER A 567 0.88 34.90 0.53
N LEU A 568 0.63 33.60 0.35
CA LEU A 568 1.04 32.83 -0.84
C LEU A 568 0.59 33.45 -2.15
N VAL A 569 -0.67 33.86 -2.26
CA VAL A 569 -1.20 34.42 -3.51
C VAL A 569 -0.50 35.74 -3.88
N ARG A 570 -0.17 36.59 -2.88
CA ARG A 570 0.60 37.83 -3.10
C ARG A 570 2.06 37.54 -3.46
N ASP A 571 2.66 36.54 -2.82
CA ASP A 571 4.01 36.10 -3.16
C ASP A 571 4.07 35.59 -4.59
N LEU A 572 3.09 34.79 -5.00
CA LEU A 572 2.97 34.32 -6.39
C LEU A 572 2.76 35.46 -7.38
N GLN A 573 2.00 36.50 -7.03
CA GLN A 573 1.89 37.70 -7.86
C GLN A 573 3.26 38.36 -8.10
N ARG A 574 4.05 38.56 -7.03
CA ARG A 574 5.41 39.09 -7.15
C ARG A 574 6.33 38.18 -7.96
N LEU A 575 6.22 36.86 -7.76
CA LEU A 575 7.02 35.88 -8.48
C LEU A 575 6.69 35.84 -9.98
N HIS A 576 5.43 35.92 -10.36
CA HIS A 576 5.03 35.99 -11.77
C HIS A 576 5.43 37.31 -12.43
N GLN A 577 5.37 38.44 -11.71
CA GLN A 577 5.92 39.71 -12.19
C GLN A 577 7.43 39.64 -12.44
N GLN A 578 8.17 38.88 -11.62
CA GLN A 578 9.62 38.76 -11.73
C GLN A 578 10.09 37.70 -12.76
N PHE A 579 9.44 36.54 -12.80
CA PHE A 579 9.92 35.36 -13.54
C PHE A 579 9.08 35.05 -14.79
N GLY A 580 7.95 35.73 -14.99
CA GLY A 580 7.12 35.61 -16.18
C GLY A 580 5.95 34.63 -16.04
N PRO A 581 5.41 34.12 -17.16
CA PRO A 581 4.11 33.46 -17.20
C PRO A 581 4.07 32.05 -16.57
N VAL A 582 5.23 31.41 -16.40
CA VAL A 582 5.37 30.09 -15.77
C VAL A 582 6.49 30.14 -14.75
N VAL A 583 6.21 29.74 -13.51
CA VAL A 583 7.18 29.85 -12.40
C VAL A 583 7.25 28.54 -11.62
N ARG A 584 8.46 28.07 -11.34
CA ARG A 584 8.72 26.95 -10.43
C ARG A 584 8.67 27.41 -8.98
N ILE A 585 7.64 26.97 -8.27
CA ILE A 585 7.27 27.43 -6.92
C ILE A 585 7.47 26.34 -5.84
N ALA A 586 7.95 25.16 -6.24
CA ALA A 586 8.45 24.14 -5.32
C ALA A 586 9.39 23.20 -6.10
N PRO A 587 10.04 22.21 -5.45
CA PRO A 587 10.88 21.24 -6.17
C PRO A 587 10.17 20.58 -7.36
N ASN A 588 8.91 20.19 -7.19
CA ASN A 588 8.08 19.51 -8.18
C ASN A 588 6.72 20.22 -8.41
N GLU A 589 6.69 21.57 -8.41
CA GLU A 589 5.47 22.33 -8.66
C GLU A 589 5.72 23.55 -9.57
N LEU A 590 4.85 23.72 -10.56
CA LEU A 590 4.81 24.87 -11.46
C LEU A 590 3.50 25.64 -11.32
N SER A 591 3.61 26.96 -11.34
CA SER A 591 2.51 27.92 -11.32
C SER A 591 2.41 28.58 -12.69
N PHE A 592 1.20 28.68 -13.25
CA PHE A 592 0.94 29.26 -14.56
C PHE A 592 0.02 30.48 -14.45
N ILE A 593 0.24 31.48 -15.31
CA ILE A 593 -0.71 32.57 -15.57
C ILE A 593 -1.04 32.74 -17.07
N ALA A 594 -0.42 31.92 -17.93
CA ALA A 594 -0.66 31.92 -19.37
C ALA A 594 -2.06 31.36 -19.70
N PRO A 595 -2.84 32.00 -20.60
CA PRO A 595 -4.17 31.52 -20.99
C PRO A 595 -4.18 30.07 -21.51
N GLU A 596 -3.15 29.69 -22.26
CA GLU A 596 -3.03 28.38 -22.91
C GLU A 596 -2.82 27.23 -21.93
N ALA A 597 -2.51 27.51 -20.66
CA ALA A 597 -2.31 26.49 -19.64
C ALA A 597 -3.63 25.89 -19.12
N ALA A 598 -4.75 26.64 -19.22
CA ALA A 598 -6.01 26.25 -18.59
C ALA A 598 -6.58 24.94 -19.14
N ALA A 599 -6.68 24.81 -20.47
CA ALA A 599 -7.29 23.64 -21.10
C ALA A 599 -6.48 22.35 -20.88
N PRO A 600 -5.14 22.31 -21.12
CA PRO A 600 -4.34 21.13 -20.83
C PRO A 600 -4.42 20.67 -19.36
N ILE A 601 -4.55 21.59 -18.41
CA ILE A 601 -4.57 21.26 -16.97
C ILE A 601 -5.96 20.77 -16.52
N TYR A 602 -7.04 21.40 -16.98
CA TYR A 602 -8.38 21.20 -16.38
C TYR A 602 -9.39 20.48 -17.28
N THR A 603 -9.15 20.39 -18.59
CA THR A 603 -10.08 19.78 -19.55
C THR A 603 -9.49 18.54 -20.25
N SER A 604 -8.36 18.02 -19.78
CA SER A 604 -7.71 16.84 -20.36
C SER A 604 -8.57 15.57 -20.24
N ASN A 605 -8.39 14.64 -21.17
CA ASN A 605 -8.94 13.30 -21.12
C ASN A 605 -7.83 12.26 -21.44
N PRO A 606 -7.40 11.42 -20.48
CA PRO A 606 -7.89 11.32 -19.09
C PRO A 606 -7.64 12.60 -18.27
N GLU A 607 -8.51 12.84 -17.29
CA GLU A 607 -8.40 13.98 -16.36
C GLU A 607 -7.11 13.84 -15.54
N PHE A 608 -6.35 14.93 -15.39
CA PHE A 608 -5.25 14.95 -14.43
C PHE A 608 -5.80 14.75 -13.01
N PRO A 609 -5.24 13.86 -12.18
CA PRO A 609 -5.70 13.68 -10.81
C PRO A 609 -5.42 14.94 -9.97
N LYS A 610 -6.25 15.20 -8.95
CA LYS A 610 -5.98 16.26 -7.97
C LYS A 610 -4.69 15.97 -7.21
N ASP A 611 -3.93 17.01 -6.85
CA ASP A 611 -2.88 16.85 -5.85
C ASP A 611 -3.54 16.38 -4.53
N PRO A 612 -3.24 15.16 -4.02
CA PRO A 612 -4.00 14.50 -2.95
C PRO A 612 -4.04 15.28 -1.63
N MET A 613 -3.23 16.32 -1.53
CA MET A 613 -2.93 17.01 -0.30
C MET A 613 -3.58 18.39 -0.21
N HIS A 614 -4.55 18.72 -1.07
CA HIS A 614 -5.24 20.02 -0.98
C HIS A 614 -6.40 20.00 0.03
N LEU A 615 -7.13 18.88 0.15
CA LEU A 615 -8.28 18.75 1.06
C LEU A 615 -8.32 17.35 1.70
N PRO A 616 -8.23 17.21 3.04
CA PRO A 616 -8.46 15.93 3.70
C PRO A 616 -9.85 15.33 3.43
N PRO A 617 -10.01 13.99 3.50
CA PRO A 617 -11.33 13.40 3.62
C PRO A 617 -12.03 13.89 4.90
N PHE A 618 -13.36 13.75 4.93
CA PHE A 618 -14.15 14.11 6.11
C PHE A 618 -13.85 13.17 7.29
N HIS A 619 -14.31 13.53 8.49
CA HIS A 619 -14.00 12.81 9.74
C HIS A 619 -14.42 11.33 9.75
N ASN A 620 -15.36 10.94 8.88
CA ASN A 620 -15.83 9.56 8.71
C ASN A 620 -14.97 8.72 7.74
N GLY A 621 -13.90 9.28 7.17
CA GLY A 621 -13.03 8.60 6.19
C GLY A 621 -13.53 8.63 4.74
N THR A 622 -14.76 9.08 4.50
CA THR A 622 -15.38 9.14 3.16
C THR A 622 -15.10 10.50 2.49
N PRO A 623 -14.56 10.53 1.26
CA PRO A 623 -14.32 11.79 0.55
C PRO A 623 -15.63 12.42 0.10
N GLY A 624 -15.80 13.73 0.34
CA GLY A 624 -16.86 14.51 -0.31
C GLY A 624 -16.49 14.87 -1.75
N ILE A 625 -17.43 15.43 -2.53
CA ILE A 625 -17.25 15.81 -3.94
C ILE A 625 -15.99 16.67 -4.18
N LEU A 626 -15.58 17.50 -3.23
CA LEU A 626 -14.38 18.34 -3.37
C LEU A 626 -13.06 17.53 -3.31
N ALA A 627 -13.02 16.40 -2.63
CA ALA A 627 -11.83 15.56 -2.44
C ALA A 627 -11.89 14.21 -3.19
N ALA A 628 -13.03 13.87 -3.77
CA ALA A 628 -13.26 12.60 -4.47
C ALA A 628 -12.35 12.40 -5.70
N ASP A 629 -11.93 11.16 -5.93
CA ASP A 629 -11.22 10.74 -7.15
C ASP A 629 -12.10 10.87 -8.41
N HIS A 630 -11.59 10.45 -9.58
CA HIS A 630 -12.33 10.59 -10.84
C HIS A 630 -13.67 9.83 -10.85
N ALA A 631 -13.67 8.57 -10.41
CA ALA A 631 -14.85 7.72 -10.43
C ALA A 631 -15.93 8.20 -9.43
N HIS A 632 -15.53 8.43 -8.18
CA HIS A 632 -16.43 8.92 -7.12
C HIS A 632 -17.01 10.29 -7.48
N HIS A 633 -16.18 11.21 -7.97
CA HIS A 633 -16.66 12.54 -8.36
C HIS A 633 -17.66 12.48 -9.52
N ARG A 634 -17.38 11.69 -10.56
CA ARG A 634 -18.31 11.55 -11.69
C ARG A 634 -19.68 11.07 -11.20
N ARG A 635 -19.70 10.09 -10.29
CA ARG A 635 -20.94 9.59 -9.67
C ARG A 635 -21.63 10.65 -8.81
N TYR A 636 -20.91 11.28 -7.85
CA TYR A 636 -21.49 12.32 -6.99
C TYR A 636 -22.04 13.49 -7.78
N ARG A 637 -21.30 13.97 -8.78
CA ARG A 637 -21.73 15.05 -9.66
C ARG A 637 -23.01 14.69 -10.40
N ARG A 638 -23.10 13.47 -10.97
CA ARG A 638 -24.31 12.99 -11.65
C ARG A 638 -25.51 12.98 -10.70
N LEU A 639 -25.35 12.42 -9.50
CA LEU A 639 -26.42 12.31 -8.51
C LEU A 639 -26.91 13.69 -8.04
N LEU A 640 -26.01 14.66 -7.89
CA LEU A 640 -26.34 16.02 -7.44
C LEU A 640 -26.80 16.96 -8.57
N ALA A 641 -26.53 16.63 -9.84
CA ALA A 641 -26.70 17.56 -10.96
C ALA A 641 -28.11 18.12 -11.11
N PHE A 642 -29.15 17.32 -10.84
CA PHE A 642 -30.52 17.80 -10.95
C PHE A 642 -30.80 18.97 -10.00
N SER A 643 -30.37 18.86 -8.74
CA SER A 643 -30.63 19.85 -7.69
C SER A 643 -29.97 21.21 -7.98
N PHE A 644 -28.91 21.23 -8.81
CA PHE A 644 -28.22 22.44 -9.25
C PHE A 644 -28.56 22.87 -10.69
N SER A 645 -29.51 22.19 -11.33
CA SER A 645 -30.04 22.59 -12.64
C SER A 645 -31.04 23.74 -12.49
N ASP A 646 -31.28 24.48 -13.56
CA ASP A 646 -32.31 25.52 -13.64
C ASP A 646 -33.71 25.04 -13.18
N LYS A 647 -34.06 23.78 -13.47
CA LYS A 647 -35.30 23.16 -12.97
C LYS A 647 -35.28 22.91 -11.45
N GLY A 648 -34.17 22.42 -10.92
CA GLY A 648 -33.99 22.20 -9.48
C GLY A 648 -34.03 23.52 -8.70
N LEU A 649 -33.36 24.56 -9.19
CA LEU A 649 -33.36 25.89 -8.58
C LEU A 649 -34.75 26.52 -8.54
N ARG A 650 -35.58 26.30 -9.58
CA ARG A 650 -37.00 26.71 -9.54
C ARG A 650 -37.79 26.03 -8.42
N GLN A 651 -37.51 24.77 -8.11
CA GLN A 651 -38.16 24.06 -7.00
C GLN A 651 -37.68 24.59 -5.64
N GLN A 652 -36.43 25.01 -5.57
CA GLN A 652 -35.79 25.57 -4.37
C GLN A 652 -36.10 27.05 -4.13
N ARG A 653 -36.75 27.73 -5.10
CA ARG A 653 -36.99 29.17 -5.11
C ARG A 653 -37.55 29.70 -3.78
N GLY A 654 -38.56 29.03 -3.23
CA GLY A 654 -39.21 29.47 -1.99
C GLY A 654 -38.26 29.52 -0.79
N LEU A 655 -37.30 28.59 -0.71
CA LEU A 655 -36.31 28.55 0.37
C LEU A 655 -35.29 29.70 0.23
N ILE A 656 -34.81 29.94 -0.99
CA ILE A 656 -33.86 31.02 -1.29
C ILE A 656 -34.51 32.38 -1.01
N GLU A 657 -35.70 32.62 -1.57
CA GLU A 657 -36.39 33.91 -1.46
C GLU A 657 -36.83 34.21 -0.03
N ARG A 658 -37.20 33.20 0.76
CA ARG A 658 -37.51 33.36 2.19
C ARG A 658 -36.33 33.99 2.95
N SER A 659 -35.14 33.40 2.84
CA SER A 659 -33.97 33.88 3.59
C SER A 659 -33.48 35.25 3.09
N VAL A 660 -33.54 35.51 1.78
CA VAL A 660 -33.19 36.85 1.26
C VAL A 660 -34.20 37.92 1.68
N ASN A 661 -35.50 37.62 1.67
CA ASN A 661 -36.51 38.57 2.16
C ASN A 661 -36.34 38.82 3.67
N LEU A 662 -36.04 37.78 4.45
CA LEU A 662 -35.73 37.93 5.88
C LEU A 662 -34.50 38.81 6.10
N LEU A 663 -33.44 38.65 5.30
CA LEU A 663 -32.27 39.53 5.34
C LEU A 663 -32.66 41.01 5.15
N ILE A 664 -33.50 41.31 4.15
CA ILE A 664 -33.96 42.69 3.88
C ILE A 664 -34.80 43.23 5.05
N THR A 665 -35.70 42.41 5.61
CA THR A 665 -36.45 42.78 6.81
C THR A 665 -35.52 43.13 7.96
N ARG A 666 -34.52 42.28 8.24
CA ARG A 666 -33.53 42.53 9.28
C ARG A 666 -32.70 43.79 9.01
N PHE A 667 -32.39 44.10 7.76
CA PHE A 667 -31.74 45.37 7.43
C PHE A 667 -32.61 46.58 7.76
N HIS A 668 -33.92 46.57 7.45
CA HIS A 668 -34.82 47.67 7.83
C HIS A 668 -34.91 47.85 9.35
N GLU A 669 -34.90 46.76 10.11
CA GLU A 669 -34.94 46.80 11.58
C GLU A 669 -33.66 47.38 12.21
N ASN A 670 -32.51 47.26 11.51
CA ASN A 670 -31.19 47.58 12.07
C ASN A 670 -30.51 48.80 11.41
N CYS A 671 -30.96 49.27 10.24
CA CYS A 671 -30.30 50.34 9.50
C CYS A 671 -30.23 51.68 10.25
N GLY A 672 -31.18 51.96 11.14
CA GLY A 672 -31.19 53.17 11.98
C GLY A 672 -30.33 53.11 13.24
N GLN A 673 -29.73 51.95 13.55
CA GLN A 673 -28.97 51.72 14.79
C GLN A 673 -27.46 51.98 14.64
N GLY A 674 -27.02 52.37 13.43
CA GLY A 674 -25.62 52.64 13.07
C GLY A 674 -25.11 51.74 11.94
N PRO A 675 -23.80 51.80 11.62
CA PRO A 675 -23.19 51.01 10.56
C PRO A 675 -23.27 49.50 10.85
N LEU A 676 -23.58 48.71 9.82
CA LEU A 676 -23.66 47.25 9.88
C LEU A 676 -22.43 46.60 9.24
N ASP A 677 -21.99 45.46 9.77
CA ASP A 677 -20.95 44.63 9.12
C ASP A 677 -21.58 43.75 8.04
N LEU A 678 -21.56 44.21 6.80
CA LEU A 678 -22.17 43.48 5.68
C LEU A 678 -21.50 42.13 5.40
N THR A 679 -20.22 41.96 5.77
CA THR A 679 -19.55 40.65 5.65
C THR A 679 -20.28 39.62 6.50
N LEU A 680 -20.65 39.98 7.74
CA LEU A 680 -21.36 39.11 8.66
C LEU A 680 -22.78 38.79 8.16
N TRP A 681 -23.52 39.81 7.73
CA TRP A 681 -24.89 39.65 7.26
C TRP A 681 -24.99 38.80 5.98
N PHE A 682 -24.06 38.97 5.04
CA PHE A 682 -24.00 38.10 3.86
C PHE A 682 -23.64 36.65 4.22
N ASN A 683 -22.75 36.44 5.19
CA ASN A 683 -22.48 35.09 5.70
C ASN A 683 -23.76 34.48 6.30
N TRP A 684 -24.47 35.17 7.19
CA TRP A 684 -25.70 34.65 7.79
C TRP A 684 -26.74 34.27 6.74
N ALA A 685 -27.00 35.14 5.75
CA ALA A 685 -27.98 34.86 4.72
C ALA A 685 -27.61 33.63 3.87
N THR A 686 -26.36 33.54 3.43
CA THR A 686 -25.92 32.43 2.57
C THR A 686 -25.80 31.10 3.35
N PHE A 687 -25.45 31.14 4.64
CA PHE A 687 -25.50 29.96 5.51
C PHE A 687 -26.93 29.48 5.75
N ASP A 688 -27.87 30.38 6.03
CA ASP A 688 -29.27 30.01 6.24
C ASP A 688 -29.88 29.42 4.95
N ILE A 689 -29.62 30.01 3.77
CA ILE A 689 -30.04 29.48 2.47
C ILE A 689 -29.48 28.06 2.26
N ILE A 690 -28.16 27.88 2.33
CA ILE A 690 -27.58 26.56 2.04
C ILE A 690 -27.88 25.53 3.13
N GLY A 691 -28.11 25.96 4.38
CA GLY A 691 -28.60 25.10 5.45
C GLY A 691 -29.96 24.50 5.09
N ASP A 692 -30.91 25.35 4.68
CA ASP A 692 -32.22 24.90 4.20
C ASP A 692 -32.12 23.93 3.02
N LEU A 693 -31.18 24.15 2.10
CA LEU A 693 -31.00 23.32 0.90
C LEU A 693 -30.22 22.03 1.13
N ALA A 694 -29.21 22.03 2.00
CA ALA A 694 -28.26 20.93 2.17
C ALA A 694 -28.42 20.17 3.49
N PHE A 695 -29.09 20.72 4.49
CA PHE A 695 -29.47 20.01 5.72
C PHE A 695 -31.00 19.87 5.86
N GLY A 696 -31.78 20.54 5.01
CA GLY A 696 -33.23 20.63 5.20
C GLY A 696 -33.60 21.46 6.42
N ASP A 697 -32.69 22.30 6.91
CA ASP A 697 -32.89 23.15 8.09
C ASP A 697 -31.90 24.32 8.08
N SER A 698 -32.40 25.51 8.36
CA SER A 698 -31.60 26.73 8.43
C SER A 698 -30.69 26.71 9.67
N PHE A 699 -29.60 27.50 9.64
CA PHE A 699 -28.79 27.74 10.84
C PHE A 699 -29.46 28.73 11.81
N GLY A 700 -30.52 29.42 11.36
CA GLY A 700 -31.27 30.40 12.14
C GLY A 700 -30.45 31.65 12.46
N CYS A 701 -29.45 31.99 11.64
CA CYS A 701 -28.56 33.11 11.93
C CYS A 701 -29.29 34.45 11.79
N LEU A 702 -30.12 34.60 10.74
CA LEU A 702 -30.93 35.80 10.51
C LEU A 702 -32.11 35.90 11.49
N ASP A 703 -32.67 34.78 11.91
CA ASP A 703 -33.76 34.74 12.89
C ASP A 703 -33.28 35.24 14.25
N ASN A 704 -32.13 34.74 14.71
CA ASN A 704 -31.58 35.02 16.04
C ASN A 704 -30.59 36.20 16.07
N VAL A 705 -30.23 36.75 14.90
CA VAL A 705 -29.20 37.81 14.76
C VAL A 705 -27.89 37.38 15.45
N GLN A 706 -27.52 36.11 15.28
CA GLN A 706 -26.39 35.50 15.96
C GLN A 706 -25.67 34.50 15.05
N THR A 707 -24.34 34.49 15.11
CA THR A 707 -23.53 33.50 14.38
C THR A 707 -23.65 32.13 15.02
N HIS A 708 -24.09 31.15 14.24
CA HIS A 708 -24.13 29.76 14.71
C HIS A 708 -22.71 29.24 15.03
N PRO A 709 -22.50 28.46 16.12
CA PRO A 709 -21.17 27.97 16.52
C PRO A 709 -20.42 27.17 15.44
N TRP A 710 -21.17 26.46 14.59
CA TRP A 710 -20.60 25.74 13.43
C TRP A 710 -19.93 26.70 12.44
N ILE A 711 -20.55 27.86 12.15
CA ILE A 711 -20.01 28.89 11.24
C ILE A 711 -18.75 29.53 11.84
N ALA A 712 -18.80 29.89 13.13
CA ALA A 712 -17.67 30.49 13.84
C ALA A 712 -16.40 29.60 13.84
N SER A 713 -16.54 28.29 13.60
CA SER A 713 -15.42 27.36 13.53
C SER A 713 -14.65 27.36 12.20
N ILE A 714 -15.22 27.92 11.13
CA ILE A 714 -14.70 27.79 9.77
C ILE A 714 -13.37 28.52 9.63
N GLN A 715 -13.28 29.76 10.13
CA GLN A 715 -12.07 30.58 10.05
C GLN A 715 -10.84 29.90 10.65
N GLY A 716 -10.97 29.28 11.83
CA GLY A 716 -9.89 28.53 12.47
C GLY A 716 -9.51 27.25 11.70
N ASN A 717 -10.50 26.54 11.16
CA ASN A 717 -10.28 25.33 10.39
C ASN A 717 -9.56 25.59 9.06
N VAL A 718 -9.89 26.69 8.37
CA VAL A 718 -9.27 27.08 7.09
C VAL A 718 -7.77 27.36 7.26
N LYS A 719 -7.39 28.11 8.29
CA LYS A 719 -5.98 28.43 8.59
C LYS A 719 -5.16 27.20 8.98
N LEU A 720 -5.81 26.17 9.52
CA LEU A 720 -5.17 24.91 9.89
C LEU A 720 -4.82 24.04 8.66
N ILE A 721 -5.57 24.14 7.57
CA ILE A 721 -5.41 23.26 6.39
C ILE A 721 -3.96 23.31 5.83
N PRO A 722 -3.35 24.48 5.56
CA PRO A 722 -1.96 24.51 5.07
C PRO A 722 -0.92 23.95 6.05
N ILE A 723 -1.14 24.10 7.36
CA ILE A 723 -0.27 23.53 8.39
C ILE A 723 -0.35 22.00 8.33
N LEU A 724 -1.56 21.45 8.30
CA LEU A 724 -1.78 19.99 8.16
C LEU A 724 -1.18 19.45 6.87
N ASN A 725 -1.38 20.14 5.76
CA ASN A 725 -0.86 19.75 4.45
C ASN A 725 0.68 19.79 4.43
N GLY A 726 1.28 20.82 5.02
CA GLY A 726 2.73 20.93 5.19
C GLY A 726 3.31 19.76 6.00
N LEU A 727 2.74 19.48 7.17
CA LEU A 727 3.18 18.37 8.03
C LEU A 727 3.01 17.01 7.34
N ARG A 728 1.86 16.78 6.68
CA ARG A 728 1.61 15.53 5.95
C ARG A 728 2.56 15.32 4.78
N ARG A 729 2.98 16.37 4.06
CA ARG A 729 3.96 16.26 2.97
C ARG A 729 5.32 15.76 3.47
N TYR A 730 5.63 16.02 4.74
CA TYR A 730 6.82 15.52 5.43
C TYR A 730 6.54 14.32 6.35
N ARG A 731 5.32 13.74 6.31
CA ARG A 731 4.87 12.63 7.17
C ARG A 731 5.08 12.90 8.67
N LEU A 732 4.91 14.15 9.09
CA LEU A 732 5.02 14.64 10.47
C LEU A 732 3.65 14.76 11.17
N ASP A 733 2.64 14.04 10.70
CA ASP A 733 1.27 14.11 11.23
C ASP A 733 1.17 13.64 12.70
N GLY A 734 2.10 12.79 13.16
CA GLY A 734 2.22 12.43 14.58
C GLY A 734 2.43 13.63 15.51
N LEU A 735 3.10 14.70 15.03
CA LEU A 735 3.33 15.92 15.81
C LEU A 735 2.03 16.70 16.07
N LEU A 736 0.98 16.49 15.29
CA LEU A 736 -0.31 17.16 15.48
C LEU A 736 -0.99 16.77 16.79
N ARG A 737 -0.78 15.54 17.27
CA ARG A 737 -1.29 15.11 18.58
C ARG A 737 -0.56 15.78 19.74
N LEU A 738 0.69 16.19 19.51
CA LEU A 738 1.55 16.85 20.49
C LEU A 738 1.34 18.37 20.52
N LEU A 739 1.16 18.98 19.34
CA LEU A 739 1.11 20.44 19.14
C LEU A 739 -0.32 20.98 18.94
N GLY A 740 -1.29 20.12 18.64
CA GLY A 740 -2.68 20.51 18.36
C GLY A 740 -3.41 20.93 19.64
N SER A 741 -4.04 22.11 19.61
CA SER A 741 -4.82 22.57 20.76
C SER A 741 -6.04 21.67 20.99
N ARG A 742 -6.24 21.21 22.23
CA ARG A 742 -7.39 20.36 22.62
C ARG A 742 -8.72 20.98 22.20
N LYS A 743 -8.86 22.30 22.37
CA LYS A 743 -10.02 23.09 21.96
C LYS A 743 -10.37 22.96 20.47
N LEU A 744 -9.37 22.96 19.58
CA LEU A 744 -9.58 22.87 18.14
C LEU A 744 -9.99 21.45 17.72
N LEU A 745 -9.40 20.42 18.34
CA LEU A 745 -9.80 19.03 18.12
C LEU A 745 -11.23 18.75 18.59
N GLU A 746 -11.62 19.28 19.75
CA GLU A 746 -12.98 19.21 20.27
C GLU A 746 -13.98 19.95 19.37
N GLN A 747 -13.62 21.13 18.87
CA GLN A 747 -14.46 21.90 17.95
C GLN A 747 -14.69 21.13 16.64
N ARG A 748 -13.66 20.49 16.10
CA ARG A 748 -13.80 19.60 14.92
C ARG A 748 -14.74 18.43 15.16
N ARG A 749 -14.65 17.77 16.32
CA ARG A 749 -15.56 16.68 16.71
C ARG A 749 -17.02 17.17 16.77
N ARG A 750 -17.26 18.31 17.42
CA ARG A 750 -18.61 18.91 17.51
C ARG A 750 -19.18 19.26 16.14
N ASN A 751 -18.37 19.83 15.25
CA ASN A 751 -18.84 20.14 13.91
C ASN A 751 -19.22 18.89 13.11
N ALA A 752 -18.42 17.82 13.22
CA ALA A 752 -18.69 16.56 12.54
C ALA A 752 -19.96 15.89 13.08
N GLN A 753 -20.17 15.95 14.39
CA GLN A 753 -21.40 15.48 15.04
C GLN A 753 -22.61 16.27 14.56
N PHE A 754 -22.54 17.61 14.59
CA PHE A 754 -23.62 18.46 14.10
C PHE A 754 -24.03 18.13 12.65
N THR A 755 -23.07 18.00 11.74
CA THR A 755 -23.36 17.59 10.35
C THR A 755 -24.04 16.22 10.29
N THR A 756 -23.57 15.27 11.10
CA THR A 756 -24.16 13.92 11.16
C THR A 756 -25.61 14.00 11.64
N ASP A 757 -25.87 14.73 12.73
CA ASP A 757 -27.20 14.87 13.33
C ASP A 757 -28.19 15.57 12.38
N GLN A 758 -27.75 16.60 11.65
CA GLN A 758 -28.58 17.28 10.65
C GLN A 758 -28.96 16.35 9.49
N VAL A 759 -28.00 15.60 8.95
CA VAL A 759 -28.26 14.65 7.86
C VAL A 759 -29.16 13.52 8.33
N ASP A 760 -28.95 12.99 9.53
CA ASP A 760 -29.80 11.94 10.09
C ASP A 760 -31.24 12.40 10.29
N ARG A 761 -31.43 13.59 10.87
CA ARG A 761 -32.77 14.16 11.04
C ARG A 761 -33.46 14.35 9.70
N ARG A 762 -32.74 14.80 8.68
CA ARG A 762 -33.28 14.96 7.34
C ARG A 762 -33.68 13.64 6.69
N LEU A 763 -32.88 12.58 6.88
CA LEU A 763 -33.18 11.25 6.38
C LEU A 763 -34.34 10.58 7.12
N GLN A 764 -34.52 10.85 8.41
CA GLN A 764 -35.68 10.36 9.18
C GLN A 764 -37.00 10.97 8.69
N ASN A 765 -36.97 12.21 8.18
CA ASN A 765 -38.13 12.94 7.68
C ASN A 765 -38.25 12.90 6.15
N SER A 766 -37.76 11.84 5.48
CA SER A 766 -37.69 11.78 4.02
C SER A 766 -39.01 11.52 3.30
N SER A 767 -40.12 11.34 4.02
CA SER A 767 -41.43 11.01 3.46
C SER A 767 -42.15 12.19 2.77
N THR A 768 -41.76 13.43 3.07
CA THR A 768 -42.39 14.63 2.48
C THR A 768 -41.34 15.45 1.71
N PRO A 769 -41.50 15.65 0.39
CA PRO A 769 -40.59 16.48 -0.39
C PRO A 769 -40.59 17.94 0.10
N ARG A 770 -39.40 18.47 0.44
CA ARG A 770 -39.16 19.87 0.83
C ARG A 770 -38.79 20.76 -0.37
N GLY A 771 -38.39 20.15 -1.47
CA GLY A 771 -37.73 20.81 -2.60
C GLY A 771 -36.24 21.07 -2.36
N ASP A 772 -35.60 20.36 -1.44
CA ASP A 772 -34.17 20.54 -1.13
C ASP A 772 -33.27 19.65 -2.01
N ILE A 773 -31.94 19.69 -1.78
CA ILE A 773 -30.98 18.95 -2.61
C ILE A 773 -31.22 17.44 -2.54
N TRP A 774 -31.65 16.93 -1.38
CA TRP A 774 -31.75 15.50 -1.11
C TRP A 774 -32.99 14.86 -1.72
N ASP A 775 -34.08 15.59 -1.90
CA ASP A 775 -35.29 15.03 -2.53
C ASP A 775 -34.98 14.43 -3.91
N ALA A 776 -34.20 15.15 -4.72
CA ALA A 776 -33.80 14.67 -6.04
C ALA A 776 -32.77 13.53 -5.99
N VAL A 777 -31.90 13.50 -4.97
CA VAL A 777 -30.91 12.43 -4.79
C VAL A 777 -31.60 11.14 -4.34
N LEU A 778 -32.58 11.23 -3.43
CA LEU A 778 -33.34 10.11 -2.90
C LEU A 778 -34.36 9.57 -3.92
N ALA A 779 -34.90 10.42 -4.80
CA ALA A 779 -35.85 10.02 -5.83
C ALA A 779 -35.21 9.33 -7.06
N GLN A 780 -33.88 9.37 -7.22
CA GLN A 780 -33.19 8.75 -8.35
C GLN A 780 -33.15 7.22 -8.26
N LYS A 781 -33.55 6.55 -9.35
CA LYS A 781 -33.44 5.09 -9.48
C LYS A 781 -32.00 4.70 -9.86
N PRO A 782 -31.39 3.67 -9.25
CA PRO A 782 -30.03 3.27 -9.56
C PRO A 782 -29.94 2.67 -10.98
N HIS A 783 -29.28 3.38 -11.90
CA HIS A 783 -28.92 2.87 -13.23
C HIS A 783 -27.62 2.04 -13.17
N GLY A 784 -27.66 0.90 -12.47
CA GLY A 784 -26.52 -0.02 -12.35
C GLY A 784 -25.37 0.44 -11.43
N GLU A 785 -25.46 1.65 -10.85
CA GLU A 785 -24.53 2.16 -9.84
C GLU A 785 -25.22 2.25 -8.47
N PRO A 786 -24.50 2.05 -7.36
CA PRO A 786 -25.09 2.14 -6.02
C PRO A 786 -25.52 3.58 -5.70
N PRO A 787 -26.64 3.74 -4.97
CA PRO A 787 -27.08 5.06 -4.47
C PRO A 787 -26.01 5.68 -3.57
N MET A 788 -26.14 6.98 -3.31
CA MET A 788 -25.26 7.66 -2.35
C MET A 788 -25.48 7.04 -0.96
N SER A 789 -24.41 6.54 -0.34
CA SER A 789 -24.50 5.98 1.01
C SER A 789 -24.68 7.09 2.04
N ARG A 790 -25.16 6.74 3.24
CA ARG A 790 -25.28 7.70 4.36
C ARG A 790 -23.96 8.42 4.67
N ALA A 791 -22.84 7.70 4.68
CA ALA A 791 -21.53 8.30 4.92
C ALA A 791 -21.14 9.31 3.82
N GLU A 792 -21.48 9.01 2.58
CA GLU A 792 -21.27 9.91 1.44
C GLU A 792 -22.19 11.13 1.50
N MET A 793 -23.44 10.97 1.91
CA MET A 793 -24.36 12.09 2.15
C MET A 793 -23.82 13.04 3.21
N ILE A 794 -23.31 12.53 4.34
CA ILE A 794 -22.69 13.34 5.40
C ILE A 794 -21.50 14.15 4.86
N SER A 795 -20.58 13.48 4.16
CA SER A 795 -19.38 14.14 3.61
C SER A 795 -19.72 15.18 2.53
N ASN A 796 -20.71 14.90 1.68
CA ASN A 796 -21.17 15.82 0.65
C ASN A 796 -21.99 16.98 1.23
N ALA A 797 -22.83 16.76 2.25
CA ALA A 797 -23.59 17.81 2.92
C ALA A 797 -22.65 18.86 3.52
N SER A 798 -21.63 18.43 4.27
CA SER A 798 -20.63 19.35 4.82
C SER A 798 -19.87 20.11 3.72
N ALA A 799 -19.55 19.45 2.60
CA ALA A 799 -18.84 20.08 1.49
C ALA A 799 -19.72 21.12 0.78
N ILE A 800 -21.00 20.81 0.55
CA ILE A 800 -21.97 21.70 -0.10
C ILE A 800 -22.25 22.91 0.79
N VAL A 801 -22.48 22.73 2.08
CA VAL A 801 -22.71 23.84 3.02
C VAL A 801 -21.52 24.79 3.03
N LEU A 802 -20.30 24.29 3.20
CA LEU A 802 -19.10 25.13 3.19
C LEU A 802 -18.90 25.83 1.85
N ALA A 803 -19.08 25.12 0.73
CA ALA A 803 -18.84 25.68 -0.61
C ALA A 803 -19.93 26.66 -1.05
N GLY A 804 -21.19 26.44 -0.68
CA GLY A 804 -22.33 27.24 -1.13
C GLY A 804 -22.58 28.51 -0.32
N SER A 805 -22.14 28.55 0.95
CA SER A 805 -22.33 29.73 1.82
C SER A 805 -21.19 30.74 1.68
N GLU A 806 -20.02 30.35 2.19
CA GLU A 806 -18.85 31.20 2.39
C GLU A 806 -18.37 31.84 1.07
N THR A 807 -18.54 31.17 -0.08
CA THR A 807 -18.11 31.69 -1.38
C THR A 807 -19.01 32.82 -1.90
N SER A 808 -20.33 32.63 -1.90
CA SER A 808 -21.33 33.65 -2.28
C SER A 808 -21.20 34.89 -1.38
N ALA A 809 -21.09 34.69 -0.06
CA ALA A 809 -20.90 35.79 0.88
C ALA A 809 -19.59 36.56 0.65
N THR A 810 -18.53 35.85 0.28
CA THR A 810 -17.23 36.47 -0.05
C THR A 810 -17.34 37.36 -1.27
N LEU A 811 -17.96 36.89 -2.35
CA LEU A 811 -18.13 37.74 -3.53
C LEU A 811 -19.02 38.94 -3.23
N LEU A 812 -20.15 38.75 -2.53
CA LEU A 812 -21.06 39.85 -2.18
C LEU A 812 -20.32 40.93 -1.39
N SER A 813 -19.50 40.54 -0.40
CA SER A 813 -18.68 41.48 0.38
C SER A 813 -17.71 42.27 -0.49
N GLY A 814 -16.96 41.58 -1.37
CA GLY A 814 -16.02 42.21 -2.30
C GLY A 814 -16.69 43.12 -3.32
N CYS A 815 -17.81 42.66 -3.91
CA CYS A 815 -18.62 43.42 -4.86
C CYS A 815 -19.17 44.70 -4.22
N THR A 816 -19.72 44.62 -3.00
CA THR A 816 -20.20 45.80 -2.27
C THR A 816 -19.07 46.78 -1.98
N TRP A 817 -17.89 46.32 -1.56
CA TRP A 817 -16.72 47.18 -1.38
C TRP A 817 -16.30 47.85 -2.69
N LEU A 818 -16.17 47.08 -3.78
CA LEU A 818 -15.76 47.60 -5.10
C LEU A 818 -16.75 48.65 -5.62
N LEU A 819 -18.06 48.42 -5.48
CA LEU A 819 -19.07 49.41 -5.84
C LEU A 819 -18.98 50.68 -4.97
N LEU A 820 -18.80 50.55 -3.66
CA LEU A 820 -18.69 51.70 -2.76
C LEU A 820 -17.42 52.53 -3.00
N LYS A 821 -16.34 51.90 -3.48
CA LYS A 821 -15.12 52.59 -3.91
C LYS A 821 -15.21 53.20 -5.30
N ASN A 822 -16.24 52.83 -6.09
CA ASN A 822 -16.49 53.33 -7.43
C ASN A 822 -17.93 53.88 -7.53
N PRO A 823 -18.20 55.07 -6.94
CA PRO A 823 -19.55 55.58 -6.75
C PRO A 823 -20.32 55.80 -8.05
N GLU A 824 -19.63 56.05 -9.16
CA GLU A 824 -20.24 56.16 -10.49
C GLU A 824 -20.92 54.85 -10.90
N HIS A 825 -20.20 53.73 -10.84
CA HIS A 825 -20.75 52.41 -11.16
C HIS A 825 -21.86 51.99 -10.18
N LEU A 826 -21.72 52.31 -8.89
CA LEU A 826 -22.78 52.10 -7.91
C LEU A 826 -24.05 52.89 -8.27
N HIS A 827 -23.91 54.16 -8.64
CA HIS A 827 -25.03 55.02 -9.02
C HIS A 827 -25.71 54.50 -10.29
N GLN A 828 -24.94 54.17 -11.33
CA GLN A 828 -25.47 53.63 -12.59
C GLN A 828 -26.24 52.33 -12.36
N LEU A 829 -25.65 51.37 -11.64
CA LEU A 829 -26.33 50.10 -11.34
C LEU A 829 -27.59 50.30 -10.49
N THR A 830 -27.51 51.14 -9.46
CA THR A 830 -28.66 51.44 -8.57
C THR A 830 -29.79 52.13 -9.32
N SER A 831 -29.46 53.07 -10.21
CA SER A 831 -30.44 53.76 -11.06
C SER A 831 -31.17 52.76 -11.97
N ARG A 832 -30.42 51.89 -12.67
CA ARG A 832 -30.98 50.84 -13.53
C ARG A 832 -31.89 49.87 -12.76
N ILE A 833 -31.45 49.43 -11.58
CA ILE A 833 -32.25 48.55 -10.72
C ILE A 833 -33.57 49.23 -10.32
N ARG A 834 -33.53 50.50 -9.93
CA ARG A 834 -34.71 51.25 -9.48
C ARG A 834 -35.61 51.70 -10.62
N SER A 835 -35.12 51.75 -11.86
CA SER A 835 -35.94 51.97 -13.06
C SER A 835 -36.59 50.68 -13.57
N GLU A 836 -35.92 49.53 -13.43
CA GLU A 836 -36.45 48.23 -13.85
C GLU A 836 -37.60 47.75 -12.95
N PHE A 837 -37.54 48.04 -11.65
CA PHE A 837 -38.52 47.57 -10.67
C PHE A 837 -39.21 48.71 -9.94
N THR A 838 -40.54 48.76 -10.03
CA THR A 838 -41.39 49.74 -9.35
C THR A 838 -41.76 49.27 -7.94
N HIS A 839 -41.98 47.96 -7.78
CA HIS A 839 -42.40 47.36 -6.51
C HIS A 839 -41.46 46.25 -6.04
N ALA A 840 -41.23 46.15 -4.72
CA ALA A 840 -40.37 45.12 -4.14
C ALA A 840 -40.83 43.68 -4.45
N SER A 841 -42.13 43.48 -4.68
CA SER A 841 -42.74 42.20 -5.05
C SER A 841 -42.38 41.74 -6.47
N GLU A 842 -41.89 42.62 -7.33
CA GLU A 842 -41.44 42.30 -8.69
C GLU A 842 -40.02 41.69 -8.69
N ILE A 843 -39.28 41.84 -7.58
CA ILE A 843 -37.90 41.42 -7.46
C ILE A 843 -37.83 39.99 -6.95
N ASP A 844 -37.57 39.06 -7.87
CA ASP A 844 -37.47 37.63 -7.61
C ASP A 844 -36.26 36.99 -8.30
N SER A 845 -36.01 35.72 -8.00
CA SER A 845 -34.86 34.97 -8.52
C SER A 845 -34.74 34.93 -10.05
N GLN A 846 -35.83 35.13 -10.79
CA GLN A 846 -35.85 35.15 -12.26
C GLN A 846 -35.72 36.58 -12.80
N SER A 847 -36.44 37.54 -12.22
CA SER A 847 -36.50 38.91 -12.73
C SER A 847 -35.15 39.62 -12.63
N VAL A 848 -34.36 39.34 -11.58
CA VAL A 848 -33.02 39.94 -11.38
C VAL A 848 -32.01 39.58 -12.46
N SER A 849 -32.25 38.52 -13.25
CA SER A 849 -31.37 38.15 -14.37
C SER A 849 -31.40 39.13 -15.55
N ARG A 850 -32.43 39.98 -15.62
CA ARG A 850 -32.65 40.94 -16.71
C ARG A 850 -31.98 42.30 -16.50
N VAL A 851 -31.50 42.58 -15.28
CA VAL A 851 -30.89 43.86 -14.94
C VAL A 851 -29.61 44.08 -15.75
N GLU A 852 -29.66 45.02 -16.69
CA GLU A 852 -28.56 45.32 -17.58
C GLU A 852 -27.31 45.81 -16.82
N GLY A 853 -26.16 45.21 -17.09
CA GLY A 853 -24.88 45.56 -16.45
C GLY A 853 -24.61 44.82 -15.13
N LEU A 854 -25.61 44.23 -14.49
CA LEU A 854 -25.43 43.47 -13.24
C LEU A 854 -24.45 42.30 -13.42
N GLN A 855 -24.55 41.58 -14.54
CA GLN A 855 -23.62 40.48 -14.83
C GLN A 855 -22.18 40.97 -14.95
N ALA A 856 -21.96 42.07 -15.67
CA ALA A 856 -20.64 42.64 -15.86
C ALA A 856 -20.00 43.08 -14.53
N VAL A 857 -20.79 43.68 -13.64
CA VAL A 857 -20.37 44.03 -12.28
C VAL A 857 -19.96 42.79 -11.47
N LEU A 858 -20.73 41.70 -11.56
CA LEU A 858 -20.41 40.45 -10.87
C LEU A 858 -19.17 39.76 -11.46
N GLU A 859 -19.01 39.72 -12.78
CA GLU A 859 -17.81 39.15 -13.41
C GLU A 859 -16.54 39.95 -13.07
N GLU A 860 -16.62 41.28 -13.08
CA GLU A 860 -15.49 42.13 -12.70
C GLU A 860 -15.15 42.00 -11.22
N SER A 861 -16.18 41.87 -10.38
CA SER A 861 -16.01 41.56 -8.95
C SER A 861 -15.38 40.18 -8.75
N LEU A 862 -15.74 39.16 -9.52
CA LEU A 862 -15.13 37.83 -9.45
C LEU A 862 -13.68 37.82 -9.93
N ARG A 863 -13.36 38.64 -10.94
CA ARG A 863 -11.99 38.80 -11.46
C ARG A 863 -11.07 39.41 -10.40
N LEU A 864 -11.52 40.49 -9.75
CA LEU A 864 -10.74 41.19 -8.73
C LEU A 864 -10.83 40.47 -7.37
N TYR A 865 -11.97 39.94 -6.99
CA TYR A 865 -12.17 39.35 -5.66
C TYR A 865 -12.74 37.94 -5.76
N PRO A 866 -12.01 36.98 -6.37
CA PRO A 866 -12.49 35.62 -6.50
C PRO A 866 -12.61 34.98 -5.11
N PRO A 867 -13.73 34.31 -4.79
CA PRO A 867 -13.91 33.71 -3.47
C PRO A 867 -12.84 32.68 -3.08
N VAL A 868 -12.26 31.99 -4.06
CA VAL A 868 -11.16 31.02 -3.90
C VAL A 868 -9.95 31.50 -4.71
N PRO A 869 -9.08 32.38 -4.17
CA PRO A 869 -7.96 32.93 -4.93
C PRO A 869 -6.87 31.92 -5.31
N MET A 870 -6.74 30.82 -4.54
CA MET A 870 -5.73 29.79 -4.77
C MET A 870 -6.07 28.88 -5.96
N GLN A 871 -5.02 28.37 -6.61
CA GLN A 871 -5.11 27.38 -7.68
C GLN A 871 -5.60 25.99 -7.20
N SER A 872 -6.32 25.29 -8.08
CA SER A 872 -6.75 23.91 -7.88
C SER A 872 -5.77 22.91 -8.50
N ASN A 873 -4.64 22.65 -7.84
CA ASN A 873 -3.55 21.84 -8.40
C ASN A 873 -3.98 20.47 -8.95
N ARG A 874 -3.30 20.09 -10.03
CA ARG A 874 -3.41 18.81 -10.72
C ARG A 874 -2.03 18.17 -10.86
N ILE A 875 -1.97 16.86 -10.90
CA ILE A 875 -0.73 16.11 -11.11
C ILE A 875 -0.65 15.68 -12.56
N VAL A 876 0.45 16.01 -13.23
CA VAL A 876 0.70 15.58 -14.61
C VAL A 876 0.82 14.05 -14.65
N PRO A 877 0.15 13.35 -15.61
CA PRO A 877 0.24 11.90 -15.78
C PRO A 877 1.69 11.43 -15.96
N GLN A 878 1.99 10.18 -15.61
CA GLN A 878 3.37 9.67 -15.61
C GLN A 878 4.11 9.82 -16.95
N THR A 879 3.37 9.82 -18.07
CA THR A 879 3.91 10.02 -19.41
C THR A 879 4.47 11.43 -19.67
N GLY A 880 4.18 12.41 -18.81
CA GLY A 880 4.44 13.83 -19.10
C GLY A 880 3.48 14.41 -20.16
N THR A 881 3.54 15.73 -20.36
CA THR A 881 2.74 16.44 -21.38
C THR A 881 3.27 17.84 -21.67
N HIS A 882 2.83 18.46 -22.78
CA HIS A 882 3.09 19.87 -23.05
C HIS A 882 2.00 20.77 -22.43
N ILE A 883 2.42 21.82 -21.73
CA ILE A 883 1.54 22.84 -21.13
C ILE A 883 2.10 24.22 -21.46
N ALA A 884 1.29 25.09 -22.07
CA ALA A 884 1.67 26.45 -22.51
C ALA A 884 3.03 26.50 -23.26
N GLY A 885 3.22 25.57 -24.22
CA GLY A 885 4.43 25.51 -25.06
C GLY A 885 5.65 24.82 -24.45
N GLY A 886 5.62 24.42 -23.16
CA GLY A 886 6.73 23.73 -22.49
C GLY A 886 6.44 22.28 -22.10
N TRP A 887 7.45 21.41 -22.16
CA TRP A 887 7.33 20.00 -21.71
C TRP A 887 7.36 19.90 -20.18
N VAL A 888 6.29 19.35 -19.59
CA VAL A 888 6.16 19.11 -18.16
C VAL A 888 6.22 17.60 -17.88
N PRO A 889 7.19 17.12 -17.08
CA PRO A 889 7.35 15.71 -16.75
C PRO A 889 6.24 15.20 -15.82
N GLY A 890 5.98 13.90 -15.88
CA GLY A 890 5.00 13.22 -15.03
C GLY A 890 5.28 13.37 -13.54
N GLY A 891 4.21 13.38 -12.74
CA GLY A 891 4.29 13.60 -11.29
C GLY A 891 4.46 15.06 -10.85
N THR A 892 4.59 16.01 -11.79
CA THR A 892 4.65 17.45 -11.48
C THR A 892 3.28 17.98 -11.07
N SER A 893 3.22 18.76 -9.99
CA SER A 893 2.01 19.50 -9.58
C SER A 893 1.91 20.80 -10.39
N VAL A 894 0.78 21.04 -11.03
CA VAL A 894 0.55 22.19 -11.91
C VAL A 894 -0.80 22.84 -11.64
N GLY A 895 -0.88 24.16 -11.79
CA GLY A 895 -2.11 24.92 -11.66
C GLY A 895 -2.03 26.29 -12.31
N LEU A 896 -3.20 26.81 -12.70
CA LEU A 896 -3.38 28.20 -13.13
C LEU A 896 -3.72 29.07 -11.92
N GLN A 897 -2.90 30.07 -11.63
CA GLN A 897 -3.12 31.04 -10.55
C GLN A 897 -4.08 32.13 -10.98
N GLN A 898 -5.38 31.84 -10.98
CA GLN A 898 -6.41 32.75 -11.50
C GLN A 898 -6.32 34.18 -10.92
N PHE A 899 -6.11 34.34 -9.61
CA PHE A 899 -6.04 35.67 -8.99
C PHE A 899 -4.89 36.50 -9.56
N VAL A 900 -3.74 35.87 -9.76
CA VAL A 900 -2.55 36.51 -10.32
C VAL A 900 -2.71 36.74 -11.81
N ALA A 901 -3.23 35.75 -12.52
CA ALA A 901 -3.43 35.80 -13.96
C ALA A 901 -4.44 36.89 -14.35
N CYS A 902 -5.53 37.05 -13.58
CA CYS A 902 -6.51 38.11 -13.73
C CYS A 902 -5.97 39.51 -13.43
N ARG A 903 -4.83 39.61 -12.74
CA ARG A 903 -4.16 40.86 -12.39
C ARG A 903 -2.87 41.12 -13.17
N SER A 904 -2.57 40.26 -14.15
CA SER A 904 -1.40 40.44 -14.97
C SER A 904 -1.71 41.41 -16.11
N PRO A 905 -0.91 42.47 -16.31
CA PRO A 905 -1.00 43.31 -17.50
C PRO A 905 -0.82 42.54 -18.82
N SER A 906 -0.23 41.34 -18.78
CA SER A 906 -0.15 40.45 -19.95
C SER A 906 -1.51 39.88 -20.38
N ASN A 907 -2.48 39.86 -19.47
CA ASN A 907 -3.79 39.24 -19.69
C ASN A 907 -4.92 40.28 -19.71
N PHE A 908 -4.78 41.36 -18.93
CA PHE A 908 -5.83 42.37 -18.77
C PHE A 908 -5.24 43.78 -18.82
N HIS A 909 -5.82 44.64 -19.65
CA HIS A 909 -5.52 46.07 -19.69
C HIS A 909 -6.01 46.76 -18.39
N ARG A 910 -5.20 47.62 -17.77
CA ARG A 910 -5.55 48.26 -16.46
C ARG A 910 -6.10 47.24 -15.45
N PRO A 911 -5.31 46.21 -15.11
CA PRO A 911 -5.82 44.99 -14.47
C PRO A 911 -6.28 45.20 -13.02
N ASP A 912 -5.79 46.21 -12.31
CA ASP A 912 -6.16 46.44 -10.91
C ASP A 912 -7.38 47.37 -10.74
N GLU A 913 -7.87 47.96 -11.83
CA GLU A 913 -9.04 48.85 -11.84
C GLU A 913 -10.35 48.05 -11.98
N PHE A 914 -11.42 48.51 -11.31
CA PHE A 914 -12.74 47.92 -11.37
C PHE A 914 -13.53 48.51 -12.54
N LEU A 915 -13.53 47.82 -13.68
CA LEU A 915 -14.11 48.31 -14.94
C LEU A 915 -15.10 47.27 -15.51
N PRO A 916 -16.38 47.28 -15.09
CA PRO A 916 -17.40 46.34 -15.58
C PRO A 916 -17.56 46.35 -17.12
N GLU A 917 -17.40 47.49 -17.78
CA GLU A 917 -17.50 47.66 -19.22
C GLU A 917 -16.53 46.77 -20.02
N ARG A 918 -15.44 46.32 -19.40
CA ARG A 918 -14.50 45.34 -19.96
C ARG A 918 -15.18 44.08 -20.49
N TRP A 919 -16.26 43.66 -19.83
CA TRP A 919 -16.98 42.44 -20.20
C TRP A 919 -17.81 42.59 -21.48
N GLN A 920 -17.97 43.81 -22.01
CA GLN A 920 -18.51 44.05 -23.35
C GLN A 920 -17.51 43.67 -24.45
N GLY A 921 -16.20 43.68 -24.16
CA GLY A 921 -15.15 43.21 -25.07
C GLY A 921 -14.89 44.10 -26.28
N GLN A 922 -15.13 45.40 -26.16
CA GLN A 922 -14.96 46.38 -27.22
C GLN A 922 -13.95 47.45 -26.79
N GLY A 923 -13.48 48.27 -27.75
CA GLY A 923 -12.59 49.40 -27.47
C GLY A 923 -11.25 48.97 -26.87
N GLU A 924 -10.83 49.64 -25.79
CA GLU A 924 -9.54 49.41 -25.13
C GLU A 924 -9.39 47.99 -24.53
N PHE A 925 -10.49 47.28 -24.30
CA PHE A 925 -10.51 45.94 -23.70
C PHE A 925 -10.61 44.80 -24.73
N ALA A 926 -10.53 45.09 -26.03
CA ALA A 926 -10.68 44.09 -27.09
C ALA A 926 -9.62 42.97 -27.03
N HIS A 927 -8.45 43.24 -26.44
CA HIS A 927 -7.32 42.32 -26.32
C HIS A 927 -7.21 41.64 -24.95
N ASP A 928 -8.20 41.84 -24.06
CA ASP A 928 -8.20 41.16 -22.76
C ASP A 928 -8.46 39.66 -22.91
N HIS A 929 -7.59 38.86 -22.29
CA HIS A 929 -7.67 37.41 -22.18
C HIS A 929 -8.71 36.98 -21.13
N ARG A 930 -9.97 37.32 -21.38
CA ARG A 930 -11.11 37.08 -20.48
C ARG A 930 -11.30 35.61 -20.12
N GLU A 931 -10.89 34.70 -20.99
CA GLU A 931 -10.89 33.25 -20.77
C GLU A 931 -10.03 32.79 -19.58
N VAL A 932 -9.08 33.61 -19.11
CA VAL A 932 -8.29 33.35 -17.91
C VAL A 932 -9.12 33.48 -16.62
N SER A 933 -10.15 34.32 -16.64
CA SER A 933 -11.05 34.50 -15.50
C SER A 933 -12.01 33.31 -15.40
N GLN A 934 -11.63 32.30 -14.60
CA GLN A 934 -12.41 31.08 -14.40
C GLN A 934 -12.74 30.87 -12.91
N PRO A 935 -13.46 31.80 -12.26
CA PRO A 935 -13.80 31.72 -10.83
C PRO A 935 -14.61 30.46 -10.47
N PHE A 936 -15.35 29.91 -11.44
CA PHE A 936 -16.10 28.67 -11.31
C PHE A 936 -15.38 27.45 -11.88
N SER A 937 -14.11 27.58 -12.28
CA SER A 937 -13.29 26.55 -12.93
C SER A 937 -13.90 26.05 -14.26
N ILE A 938 -13.19 25.16 -14.96
CA ILE A 938 -13.58 24.57 -16.26
C ILE A 938 -13.44 23.04 -16.22
N GLY A 939 -13.98 22.37 -17.24
CA GLY A 939 -13.90 20.92 -17.39
C GLY A 939 -14.82 20.12 -16.45
N PRO A 940 -14.61 18.80 -16.31
CA PRO A 940 -15.50 17.90 -15.57
C PRO A 940 -15.67 18.25 -14.08
N ARG A 941 -14.72 19.02 -13.52
CA ARG A 941 -14.67 19.46 -12.12
C ARG A 941 -15.14 20.89 -11.89
N ASN A 942 -15.69 21.56 -12.90
CA ASN A 942 -16.20 22.92 -12.74
C ASN A 942 -17.31 22.98 -11.65
N CYS A 943 -17.50 24.18 -11.09
CA CYS A 943 -18.42 24.39 -9.98
C CYS A 943 -19.84 23.94 -10.33
N ILE A 944 -20.36 22.97 -9.57
CA ILE A 944 -21.73 22.48 -9.73
C ILE A 944 -22.76 23.53 -9.28
N GLY A 945 -22.41 24.35 -8.28
CA GLY A 945 -23.26 25.39 -7.71
C GLY A 945 -23.24 26.73 -8.44
N ARG A 946 -22.63 26.82 -9.63
CA ARG A 946 -22.49 28.10 -10.36
C ARG A 946 -23.83 28.81 -10.57
N GLN A 947 -24.87 28.08 -10.96
CA GLN A 947 -26.19 28.68 -11.19
C GLN A 947 -26.83 29.17 -9.89
N LEU A 948 -26.75 28.37 -8.81
CA LEU A 948 -27.24 28.75 -7.49
C LEU A 948 -26.57 30.04 -7.00
N ALA A 949 -25.23 30.11 -7.10
CA ALA A 949 -24.46 31.28 -6.68
C ALA A 949 -24.93 32.54 -7.40
N TYR A 950 -25.10 32.51 -8.74
CA TYR A 950 -25.59 33.69 -9.45
C TYR A 950 -27.02 34.09 -9.05
N VAL A 951 -27.90 33.12 -8.76
CA VAL A 951 -29.26 33.42 -8.27
C VAL A 951 -29.18 34.16 -6.93
N GLU A 952 -28.43 33.61 -5.96
CA GLU A 952 -28.26 34.22 -4.63
C GLU A 952 -27.63 35.61 -4.72
N MET A 953 -26.49 35.73 -5.41
CA MET A 953 -25.70 36.96 -5.47
C MET A 953 -26.46 38.08 -6.18
N ARG A 954 -27.17 37.78 -7.29
CA ARG A 954 -28.01 38.77 -7.98
C ARG A 954 -29.19 39.18 -7.12
N LEU A 955 -29.90 38.23 -6.51
CA LEU A 955 -31.11 38.52 -5.74
C LEU A 955 -30.79 39.37 -4.50
N ILE A 956 -29.74 39.01 -3.76
CA ILE A 956 -29.30 39.76 -2.57
C ILE A 956 -28.84 41.16 -2.96
N LEU A 957 -27.97 41.28 -3.97
CA LEU A 957 -27.42 42.58 -4.37
C LEU A 957 -28.50 43.52 -4.92
N VAL A 958 -29.40 43.01 -5.78
CA VAL A 958 -30.48 43.82 -6.35
C VAL A 958 -31.44 44.29 -5.27
N LYS A 959 -31.90 43.41 -4.37
CA LYS A 959 -32.80 43.83 -3.28
C LYS A 959 -32.12 44.82 -2.33
N LEU A 960 -30.84 44.63 -2.03
CA LEU A 960 -30.07 45.56 -1.20
C LEU A 960 -30.02 46.97 -1.80
N LEU A 961 -29.63 47.09 -3.07
CA LEU A 961 -29.52 48.39 -3.75
C LEU A 961 -30.88 49.03 -4.07
N TRP A 962 -31.91 48.20 -4.29
CA TRP A 962 -33.27 48.70 -4.49
C TRP A 962 -33.83 49.33 -3.21
N HIS A 963 -33.65 48.68 -2.06
CA HIS A 963 -34.18 49.13 -0.77
C HIS A 963 -33.35 50.20 -0.07
N PHE A 964 -32.04 50.26 -0.29
CA PHE A 964 -31.14 51.10 0.51
C PHE A 964 -30.15 51.90 -0.35
N ASN A 965 -29.78 53.08 0.13
CA ASN A 965 -28.56 53.78 -0.25
C ASN A 965 -27.44 53.33 0.69
N LEU A 966 -26.28 52.97 0.15
CA LEU A 966 -25.17 52.45 0.93
C LEU A 966 -24.05 53.49 1.00
N ARG A 967 -23.43 53.62 2.18
CA ARG A 967 -22.25 54.46 2.40
C ARG A 967 -21.25 53.74 3.29
N LEU A 968 -19.96 53.79 2.95
CA LEU A 968 -18.91 53.29 3.82
C LEU A 968 -18.89 54.11 5.12
N ASP A 969 -18.77 53.42 6.26
CA ASP A 969 -18.53 54.11 7.52
C ASP A 969 -17.08 54.58 7.59
N THR A 970 -16.85 55.86 7.31
CA THR A 970 -15.50 56.44 7.23
C THR A 970 -14.77 56.44 8.57
N THR A 971 -15.48 56.27 9.69
CA THR A 971 -14.87 56.22 11.03
C THR A 971 -14.21 54.86 11.26
N ARG A 972 -14.94 53.76 11.06
CA ARG A 972 -14.44 52.39 11.25
C ARG A 972 -13.60 51.88 10.09
N MET A 973 -13.78 52.46 8.90
CA MET A 973 -13.02 52.13 7.69
C MET A 973 -11.88 53.13 7.39
N LYS A 974 -11.59 54.06 8.31
CA LYS A 974 -10.53 55.07 8.13
C LYS A 974 -9.17 54.43 7.87
N ASP A 975 -8.44 54.93 6.87
CA ASP A 975 -7.10 54.49 6.48
C ASP A 975 -7.01 52.99 6.12
N THR A 976 -8.15 52.31 5.89
CA THR A 976 -8.19 50.89 5.53
C THR A 976 -8.10 50.68 4.02
N ASP A 977 -7.15 49.86 3.59
CA ASP A 977 -7.22 49.19 2.29
C ASP A 977 -7.84 47.81 2.50
N TRP A 978 -9.19 47.78 2.54
CA TRP A 978 -9.94 46.59 2.92
C TRP A 978 -9.60 45.37 2.05
N LEU A 979 -9.23 45.55 0.77
CA LEU A 979 -8.79 44.45 -0.09
C LEU A 979 -7.34 44.03 0.19
N ALA A 980 -6.43 44.99 0.33
CA ALA A 980 -5.01 44.68 0.51
C ALA A 980 -4.67 44.14 1.90
N GLU A 981 -5.46 44.44 2.92
CA GLU A 981 -5.16 44.07 4.31
C GLU A 981 -5.64 42.68 4.75
N GLN A 982 -6.35 41.94 3.90
CA GLN A 982 -6.89 40.63 4.25
C GLN A 982 -5.87 39.52 4.05
N GLY A 983 -5.85 38.50 4.91
CA GLY A 983 -5.05 37.29 4.64
C GLY A 983 -5.74 36.40 3.60
N ILE A 984 -4.97 35.70 2.77
CA ILE A 984 -5.49 34.78 1.76
C ILE A 984 -4.96 33.37 2.04
N TRP A 985 -5.86 32.48 2.46
CA TRP A 985 -5.63 31.04 2.51
C TRP A 985 -6.37 30.40 1.33
N ILE A 986 -7.04 29.26 1.52
CA ILE A 986 -7.98 28.75 0.51
C ILE A 986 -9.13 29.73 0.23
N LEU A 987 -9.45 30.55 1.23
CA LEU A 987 -10.47 31.58 1.21
C LEU A 987 -9.87 32.86 1.82
N TRP A 988 -10.55 33.98 1.61
CA TRP A 988 -10.23 35.26 2.24
C TRP A 988 -10.50 35.22 3.74
N ASP A 989 -9.57 35.74 4.54
CA ASP A 989 -9.79 36.07 5.95
C ASP A 989 -10.48 37.43 6.05
N LYS A 990 -11.79 37.42 5.75
CA LYS A 990 -12.59 38.63 5.58
C LYS A 990 -12.62 39.46 6.86
N LYS A 991 -12.15 40.71 6.77
CA LYS A 991 -12.36 41.72 7.80
C LYS A 991 -13.79 42.24 7.74
N PRO A 992 -14.36 42.73 8.86
CA PRO A 992 -15.65 43.41 8.85
C PRO A 992 -15.73 44.50 7.77
N LEU A 993 -16.88 44.61 7.11
CA LEU A 993 -17.16 45.65 6.11
C LEU A 993 -18.28 46.54 6.65
N TRP A 994 -17.90 47.65 7.29
CA TRP A 994 -18.84 48.55 7.95
C TRP A 994 -19.51 49.50 6.96
N VAL A 995 -20.83 49.36 6.80
CA VAL A 995 -21.63 50.13 5.86
C VAL A 995 -22.87 50.67 6.56
N THR A 996 -23.12 51.96 6.36
CA THR A 996 -24.37 52.61 6.74
C THR A 996 -25.39 52.38 5.64
N LEU A 997 -26.56 51.89 6.03
CA LEU A 997 -27.70 51.65 5.16
C LEU A 997 -28.73 52.74 5.43
N GLU A 998 -29.12 53.49 4.40
CA GLU A 998 -30.20 54.47 4.49
C GLU A 998 -31.37 53.98 3.63
N PRO A 999 -32.59 53.80 4.16
CA PRO A 999 -33.73 53.40 3.35
C PRO A 999 -33.92 54.32 2.13
N ARG A 1000 -34.27 53.75 0.98
CA ARG A 1000 -34.61 54.50 -0.23
C ARG A 1000 -35.75 55.46 0.09
N ASN A 1001 -35.55 56.76 -0.20
CA ASN A 1001 -36.62 57.74 -0.16
C ASN A 1001 -37.74 57.30 -1.14
N LYS A 1002 -38.97 57.22 -0.64
CA LYS A 1002 -40.14 56.78 -1.42
C LYS A 1002 -40.37 57.66 -2.64
#